data_AF-A0A6P6J9K4-F1
#
_entry.id   AF-A0A6P6J9K4-F1
#
_cell.length_a   1.000
_cell.length_b   1.000
_cell.length_c   1.000
_cell.angle_alpha   90.00
_cell.angle_beta   90.00
_cell.angle_gamma   90.00
#
_symmetry.space_group_name_H-M   'P 1'
#
loop_
_entity.id
_entity.type
_entity.pdbx_description
1 polymer ?
#
loop_
_entity_poly.entity_id
_entity_poly.type
_entity_poly.pdbx_seq_one_letter_code
_entity_poly.pdbx_strand_id
1 'polypeptide(L)'
;MPTESPSVRPRHGSRARRKDPGHTLRASHPSAPHSQEEIHRLRDVIDRLQRDRQDAGRETGLTDELRWKINQLEKEKLDFTSKHNEEVAQYEAQVARLRAQVERGEAQRQTMEYDIAVVRRDAAAERRNTEEKIDDLKKEHHRLHVLNLELHQRVSDLQRSLEITQQAREDDLKGLTTELHERDHLLLSANSENELLQADKSRLQTLIQEQNDTLQKVRCEMERMKREREKTTEKLKHKSTELKQSSEREEKLRSDLEAALQKVKALEQSVESERAAHLQSKFNSEIIQMRMRDLEEALEVEKSSHTEVTSRLELLKQKCGELERANDHERDQSRDTSHKLTQLEKDFLTMKTDLIGQLDQEKAASAELIGRLEQERAESVKLSVKLQEQEKVWTERQQEISRSLVCVQQSYETLLTDLDHVVQQYQQQGATHTHNTEEGGKHTASALMDVLRKTLHYYNTQLQESVIVMQKLNHEVRQKDETITDLQRNVQECEARGVCVNEEVKRLRVCVANAAADLRSLKTQHTHTQTQMNKLQQQHHNDCQEKLTFLHTLYQRLLAGCVLVTPPHSMLGSFSWAELSGVVQEHVDRLTSDLSVANQKVSHLESVCEGKSAALESVSAQLRQREESWSKQREDLHTQHTHLNKQLQHKIQDLSRQLQQAEGRVHSLEHTQCQQEQEVMRLVSASGVLAGCVRGLRRQVCALVWQKTVLQEQVCGAGVLRSEVSRLLQALGDGGVKGRGVRRFRSGVIAVLAAGRLRALGRRSTVMFRVALGLGLQPLLSVNQLKLGEEEEEEEEEERRVMKTLTSSKLLQIIHTCMEDVQQELNRSGGVKDSSCVLSAAQSSCRKLLERLLSDVDSQCCVNYGKDSLTRRLADGLHTLVRHSYCNSKMMVASLQKHMLEFTQRLHSAEVERRNLRLEISRINRTNSCRDTHTACVPLQRFESVCEELSSALQREQRAQALLHDQASQLQQLGLSMELHTGEELEKDRTLAQAVQSLSDAKLQLRRKDQSLRSLGKQLSQSQQENRQLQHDITRAEDTLSTAEMNKESLLSYMTSVEEHLQEMKDHVILSRRASSQDDFTLQLSRLSLIPSDLQRIMGNPQIEACRRLVMRFLELHQLVCSKLSSQERSISSHESHITALKTELQHACLRERDSCVPLRATSDPSAEVDYGMCFLTDADLRRTVRERKH
;
A
#
# COMPACT_ATOMS: atom_id res chain seq x y z
N MET A 1 -71.10 13.99 -36.02
CA MET A 1 -71.63 12.83 -36.77
C MET A 1 -72.83 12.29 -36.01
N PRO A 2 -74.03 12.39 -36.58
CA PRO A 2 -75.32 12.14 -35.91
C PRO A 2 -75.96 10.81 -36.33
N THR A 3 -76.94 10.33 -35.56
CA THR A 3 -78.13 9.53 -35.98
C THR A 3 -78.89 9.13 -34.71
N GLU A 4 -80.22 9.12 -34.58
CA GLU A 4 -81.35 9.58 -35.38
C GLU A 4 -82.58 9.42 -34.46
N SER A 5 -83.47 10.38 -34.46
CA SER A 5 -84.87 10.25 -34.02
C SER A 5 -85.69 9.49 -35.06
N PRO A 6 -86.83 8.87 -34.69
CA PRO A 6 -88.14 9.44 -35.01
C PRO A 6 -89.17 9.15 -33.90
N SER A 7 -90.44 9.57 -33.87
CA SER A 7 -91.27 10.64 -34.45
C SER A 7 -92.73 10.22 -34.14
N VAL A 8 -93.55 11.22 -33.86
CA VAL A 8 -94.99 11.22 -33.58
C VAL A 8 -95.85 10.73 -34.78
N ARG A 9 -96.94 9.96 -34.56
CA ARG A 9 -98.33 10.37 -34.92
C ARG A 9 -99.45 9.33 -34.63
N PRO A 10 -100.71 9.79 -34.45
CA PRO A 10 -101.92 9.04 -34.06
C PRO A 10 -102.96 8.89 -35.19
N ARG A 11 -104.03 8.07 -35.02
CA ARG A 11 -105.46 8.40 -35.32
C ARG A 11 -106.46 7.23 -35.27
N HIS A 12 -107.67 7.58 -34.81
CA HIS A 12 -109.04 7.11 -35.15
C HIS A 12 -109.43 5.64 -34.90
N GLY A 13 -110.63 5.28 -34.45
CA GLY A 13 -111.91 5.97 -34.26
C GLY A 13 -113.07 4.98 -34.53
N SER A 14 -114.26 5.27 -34.00
CA SER A 14 -115.60 4.61 -34.21
C SER A 14 -116.01 3.62 -33.11
N ARG A 15 -117.25 3.56 -32.58
CA ARG A 15 -118.51 4.31 -32.82
C ARG A 15 -119.50 4.03 -31.67
N ALA A 16 -120.34 5.03 -31.43
CA ALA A 16 -121.61 5.11 -30.68
C ALA A 16 -122.48 3.85 -30.44
N ARG A 17 -123.22 3.86 -29.32
CA ARG A 17 -124.70 4.03 -29.32
C ARG A 17 -125.28 4.41 -27.94
N ARG A 18 -125.96 5.56 -27.89
CA ARG A 18 -126.98 5.95 -26.90
C ARG A 18 -128.31 5.24 -27.20
N LYS A 19 -129.16 5.04 -26.18
CA LYS A 19 -130.55 5.52 -26.22
C LYS A 19 -131.17 5.65 -24.82
N ASP A 20 -131.84 6.78 -24.66
CA ASP A 20 -132.37 7.47 -23.48
C ASP A 20 -133.81 7.00 -23.08
N PRO A 21 -134.39 7.52 -21.97
CA PRO A 21 -135.60 7.02 -21.31
C PRO A 21 -136.90 7.67 -21.83
N GLY A 22 -138.07 7.19 -21.38
CA GLY A 22 -139.37 7.80 -21.69
C GLY A 22 -140.49 7.44 -20.72
N HIS A 23 -141.08 8.47 -20.09
CA HIS A 23 -142.37 8.45 -19.37
C HIS A 23 -143.55 8.66 -20.35
N THR A 24 -144.78 8.22 -20.02
CA THR A 24 -146.02 9.04 -19.79
C THR A 24 -147.33 8.19 -19.90
N LEU A 25 -148.31 8.56 -19.05
CA LEU A 25 -149.67 8.04 -18.78
C LEU A 25 -150.70 8.08 -19.95
N ARG A 26 -151.79 7.29 -19.87
CA ARG A 26 -153.22 7.75 -19.99
C ARG A 26 -154.27 6.65 -19.71
N ALA A 27 -155.42 7.06 -19.18
CA ALA A 27 -156.60 6.27 -18.82
C ALA A 27 -157.78 6.39 -19.83
N SER A 28 -158.80 5.52 -19.67
CA SER A 28 -160.26 5.81 -19.50
C SER A 28 -161.33 5.33 -20.52
N HIS A 29 -162.49 4.87 -19.94
CA HIS A 29 -163.92 4.89 -20.40
C HIS A 29 -164.52 3.75 -21.29
N PRO A 30 -165.87 3.63 -21.52
CA PRO A 30 -167.05 3.47 -20.61
C PRO A 30 -168.22 2.50 -21.11
N SER A 31 -169.18 2.18 -20.21
CA SER A 31 -170.67 1.89 -20.25
C SER A 31 -171.54 1.27 -21.41
N ALA A 32 -172.51 0.39 -20.98
CA ALA A 32 -173.95 0.16 -21.40
C ALA A 32 -174.33 -0.79 -22.59
N PRO A 33 -175.61 -1.29 -22.82
CA PRO A 33 -176.78 -1.65 -21.96
C PRO A 33 -177.58 -2.99 -22.32
N HIS A 34 -178.51 -3.39 -21.43
CA HIS A 34 -179.80 -4.16 -21.53
C HIS A 34 -180.00 -5.50 -22.30
N SER A 35 -180.54 -6.52 -21.57
CA SER A 35 -181.63 -7.39 -22.06
C SER A 35 -182.56 -7.82 -20.90
N GLN A 36 -183.87 -7.82 -21.13
CA GLN A 36 -184.93 -7.80 -20.10
C GLN A 36 -185.36 -9.19 -19.59
N GLU A 37 -184.80 -10.27 -20.12
CA GLU A 37 -185.08 -11.66 -19.69
C GLU A 37 -184.05 -12.19 -18.69
N GLU A 38 -182.90 -11.53 -18.55
CA GLU A 38 -181.97 -11.74 -17.45
C GLU A 38 -182.53 -11.24 -16.11
N ILE A 39 -183.47 -10.29 -16.11
CA ILE A 39 -184.00 -9.65 -14.89
C ILE A 39 -184.80 -10.61 -14.01
N HIS A 40 -185.45 -11.65 -14.55
CA HIS A 40 -186.17 -12.64 -13.74
C HIS A 40 -185.26 -13.77 -13.23
N ARG A 41 -184.27 -14.22 -14.01
CA ARG A 41 -183.22 -15.12 -13.50
C ARG A 41 -182.33 -14.42 -12.48
N LEU A 42 -182.02 -13.15 -12.71
CA LEU A 42 -181.29 -12.33 -11.74
C LEU A 42 -182.11 -12.06 -10.49
N ARG A 43 -183.46 -12.04 -10.51
CA ARG A 43 -184.24 -11.89 -9.26
C ARG A 43 -184.13 -13.12 -8.35
N ASP A 44 -184.21 -14.32 -8.94
CA ASP A 44 -184.01 -15.59 -8.19
C ASP A 44 -182.54 -15.82 -7.79
N VAL A 45 -181.59 -15.29 -8.56
CA VAL A 45 -180.16 -15.27 -8.20
C VAL A 45 -179.87 -14.18 -7.18
N ILE A 46 -180.55 -13.03 -7.21
CA ILE A 46 -180.44 -11.96 -6.20
C ILE A 46 -181.02 -12.45 -4.87
N ASP A 47 -182.14 -13.17 -4.84
CA ASP A 47 -182.70 -13.70 -3.59
C ASP A 47 -181.90 -14.88 -3.01
N ARG A 48 -181.10 -15.56 -3.82
CA ARG A 48 -180.08 -16.52 -3.35
C ARG A 48 -178.79 -15.82 -2.91
N LEU A 49 -178.30 -14.85 -3.68
CA LEU A 49 -177.11 -14.05 -3.35
C LEU A 49 -177.34 -13.08 -2.17
N GLN A 50 -178.58 -12.68 -1.87
CA GLN A 50 -178.91 -11.88 -0.69
C GLN A 50 -178.93 -12.74 0.58
N ARG A 51 -179.24 -14.04 0.47
CA ARG A 51 -179.04 -15.01 1.55
C ARG A 51 -177.56 -15.38 1.71
N ASP A 52 -176.84 -15.61 0.62
CA ASP A 52 -175.39 -15.87 0.66
C ASP A 52 -174.57 -14.61 1.07
N ARG A 53 -175.05 -13.38 0.83
CA ARG A 53 -174.43 -12.14 1.35
C ARG A 53 -174.60 -11.97 2.86
N GLN A 54 -175.65 -12.51 3.46
CA GLN A 54 -175.85 -12.44 4.91
C GLN A 54 -174.95 -13.44 5.65
N ASP A 55 -174.55 -14.55 5.00
CA ASP A 55 -173.58 -15.52 5.54
C ASP A 55 -172.11 -15.22 5.15
N ALA A 56 -171.83 -14.58 4.01
CA ALA A 56 -170.47 -14.18 3.60
C ALA A 56 -169.93 -12.92 4.32
N GLY A 57 -170.77 -12.18 5.04
CA GLY A 57 -170.37 -11.00 5.83
C GLY A 57 -169.48 -11.31 7.05
N ARG A 58 -169.33 -12.58 7.43
CA ARG A 58 -168.42 -13.01 8.51
C ARG A 58 -167.08 -13.57 8.02
N GLU A 59 -166.94 -13.97 6.75
CA GLU A 59 -165.68 -14.50 6.18
C GLU A 59 -164.78 -13.44 5.53
N THR A 60 -165.31 -12.26 5.20
CA THR A 60 -164.53 -11.11 4.70
C THR A 60 -163.58 -10.51 5.75
N GLY A 61 -163.90 -10.59 7.05
CA GLY A 61 -163.01 -10.08 8.11
C GLY A 61 -161.68 -10.83 8.22
N LEU A 62 -161.72 -12.17 8.15
CA LEU A 62 -160.53 -13.03 8.26
C LEU A 62 -159.61 -12.93 7.02
N THR A 63 -160.20 -12.78 5.84
CA THR A 63 -159.43 -12.67 4.59
C THR A 63 -158.77 -11.31 4.41
N ASP A 64 -159.35 -10.24 4.95
CA ASP A 64 -158.74 -8.91 4.97
C ASP A 64 -157.63 -8.82 6.04
N GLU A 65 -157.78 -9.48 7.19
CA GLU A 65 -156.73 -9.59 8.21
C GLU A 65 -155.49 -10.36 7.70
N LEU A 66 -155.68 -11.48 7.00
CA LEU A 66 -154.57 -12.24 6.41
C LEU A 66 -153.83 -11.44 5.33
N ARG A 67 -154.55 -10.70 4.48
CA ARG A 67 -153.93 -9.82 3.47
C ARG A 67 -153.14 -8.69 4.10
N TRP A 68 -153.67 -8.06 5.15
CA TRP A 68 -152.93 -7.04 5.89
C TRP A 68 -151.65 -7.62 6.50
N LYS A 69 -151.71 -8.84 7.06
CA LYS A 69 -150.56 -9.50 7.66
C LYS A 69 -149.50 -9.94 6.64
N ILE A 70 -149.91 -10.41 5.47
CA ILE A 70 -148.99 -10.71 4.35
C ILE A 70 -148.29 -9.43 3.88
N ASN A 71 -149.05 -8.35 3.64
CA ASN A 71 -148.46 -7.08 3.22
C ASN A 71 -147.49 -6.53 4.28
N GLN A 72 -147.81 -6.70 5.58
CA GLN A 72 -146.93 -6.31 6.67
C GLN A 72 -145.64 -7.14 6.69
N LEU A 73 -145.71 -8.47 6.50
CA LEU A 73 -144.53 -9.34 6.42
C LEU A 73 -143.70 -9.09 5.16
N GLU A 74 -144.33 -8.78 4.02
CA GLU A 74 -143.63 -8.40 2.79
C GLU A 74 -142.89 -7.08 2.95
N LYS A 75 -143.51 -6.10 3.62
CA LYS A 75 -142.87 -4.85 3.99
C LYS A 75 -141.67 -5.08 4.90
N GLU A 76 -141.84 -5.87 5.96
CA GLU A 76 -140.74 -6.23 6.85
C GLU A 76 -139.62 -6.98 6.13
N LYS A 77 -139.94 -7.90 5.20
CA LYS A 77 -138.96 -8.60 4.36
C LYS A 77 -138.20 -7.64 3.44
N LEU A 78 -138.88 -6.67 2.83
CA LEU A 78 -138.24 -5.63 2.02
C LEU A 78 -137.35 -4.75 2.89
N ASP A 79 -137.79 -4.37 4.09
CA ASP A 79 -136.99 -3.58 5.04
C ASP A 79 -135.74 -4.36 5.48
N PHE A 80 -135.85 -5.66 5.78
CA PHE A 80 -134.70 -6.53 6.07
C PHE A 80 -133.77 -6.69 4.88
N THR A 81 -134.31 -6.83 3.66
CA THR A 81 -133.51 -6.95 2.43
C THR A 81 -132.79 -5.64 2.12
N SER A 82 -133.44 -4.49 2.33
CA SER A 82 -132.82 -3.17 2.18
C SER A 82 -131.68 -2.99 3.16
N LYS A 83 -131.89 -3.31 4.44
CA LYS A 83 -130.84 -3.27 5.47
C LYS A 83 -129.67 -4.20 5.14
N HIS A 84 -129.95 -5.43 4.72
CA HIS A 84 -128.92 -6.38 4.31
C HIS A 84 -128.13 -5.87 3.08
N ASN A 85 -128.81 -5.33 2.07
CA ASN A 85 -128.15 -4.76 0.88
C ASN A 85 -127.31 -3.53 1.23
N GLU A 86 -127.76 -2.68 2.15
CA GLU A 86 -126.97 -1.55 2.67
C GLU A 86 -125.72 -2.03 3.41
N GLU A 87 -125.83 -3.06 4.26
CA GLU A 87 -124.69 -3.68 4.93
C GLU A 87 -123.71 -4.31 3.93
N VAL A 88 -124.21 -5.06 2.94
CA VAL A 88 -123.38 -5.65 1.87
C VAL A 88 -122.67 -4.57 1.07
N ALA A 89 -123.36 -3.51 0.66
CA ALA A 89 -122.74 -2.40 -0.06
C ALA A 89 -121.67 -1.68 0.78
N GLN A 90 -121.90 -1.52 2.09
CA GLN A 90 -120.90 -0.97 3.00
C GLN A 90 -119.66 -1.86 3.11
N TYR A 91 -119.83 -3.19 3.23
CA TYR A 91 -118.71 -4.13 3.26
C TYR A 91 -117.97 -4.20 1.93
N GLU A 92 -118.66 -4.20 0.79
CA GLU A 92 -118.04 -4.15 -0.54
C GLU A 92 -117.22 -2.86 -0.71
N ALA A 93 -117.75 -1.71 -0.27
CA ALA A 93 -117.00 -0.44 -0.28
C ALA A 93 -115.79 -0.47 0.66
N GLN A 94 -115.89 -1.13 1.82
CA GLN A 94 -114.73 -1.35 2.71
C GLN A 94 -113.68 -2.27 2.06
N VAL A 95 -114.08 -3.37 1.44
CA VAL A 95 -113.18 -4.28 0.72
C VAL A 95 -112.49 -3.57 -0.44
N ALA A 96 -113.21 -2.76 -1.22
CA ALA A 96 -112.62 -1.97 -2.30
C ALA A 96 -111.58 -0.97 -1.77
N ARG A 97 -111.87 -0.28 -0.65
CA ARG A 97 -110.91 0.62 0.01
C ARG A 97 -109.67 -0.11 0.49
N LEU A 98 -109.82 -1.28 1.11
CA LEU A 98 -108.70 -2.10 1.57
C LEU A 98 -107.86 -2.62 0.40
N ARG A 99 -108.47 -3.09 -0.70
CA ARG A 99 -107.75 -3.49 -1.92
C ARG A 99 -106.92 -2.34 -2.49
N ALA A 100 -107.52 -1.16 -2.64
CA ALA A 100 -106.81 0.02 -3.13
C ALA A 100 -105.69 0.50 -2.18
N GLN A 101 -105.78 0.22 -0.87
CA GLN A 101 -104.68 0.48 0.07
C GLN A 101 -103.55 -0.54 -0.09
N VAL A 102 -103.88 -1.83 -0.26
CA VAL A 102 -102.89 -2.89 -0.51
C VAL A 102 -102.14 -2.65 -1.81
N GLU A 103 -102.85 -2.33 -2.91
CA GLU A 103 -102.23 -2.03 -4.20
C GLU A 103 -101.29 -0.81 -4.14
N ARG A 104 -101.68 0.25 -3.41
CA ARG A 104 -100.81 1.40 -3.17
C ARG A 104 -99.58 1.04 -2.33
N GLY A 105 -99.76 0.25 -1.27
CA GLY A 105 -98.64 -0.23 -0.44
C GLY A 105 -97.69 -1.13 -1.23
N GLU A 106 -98.21 -1.95 -2.14
CA GLU A 106 -97.43 -2.82 -3.01
C GLU A 106 -96.62 -2.02 -4.05
N ALA A 107 -97.23 -1.01 -4.68
CA ALA A 107 -96.51 -0.10 -5.58
C ALA A 107 -95.39 0.68 -4.84
N GLN A 108 -95.65 1.12 -3.60
CA GLN A 108 -94.63 1.76 -2.76
C GLN A 108 -93.50 0.78 -2.40
N ARG A 109 -93.83 -0.47 -2.03
CA ARG A 109 -92.84 -1.52 -1.75
C ARG A 109 -91.94 -1.78 -2.96
N GLN A 110 -92.52 -1.92 -4.14
CA GLN A 110 -91.76 -2.15 -5.39
C GLN A 110 -90.85 -0.95 -5.73
N THR A 111 -91.32 0.28 -5.50
CA THR A 111 -90.50 1.49 -5.69
C THR A 111 -89.30 1.49 -4.74
N MET A 112 -89.52 1.21 -3.46
CA MET A 112 -88.45 1.13 -2.47
C MET A 112 -87.47 -0.01 -2.76
N GLU A 113 -87.95 -1.16 -3.25
CA GLU A 113 -87.09 -2.28 -3.66
C GLU A 113 -86.20 -1.93 -4.85
N TYR A 114 -86.73 -1.18 -5.82
CA TYR A 114 -85.95 -0.65 -6.94
C TYR A 114 -84.90 0.35 -6.45
N ASP A 115 -85.27 1.31 -5.61
CA ASP A 115 -84.35 2.31 -5.07
C ASP A 115 -83.23 1.65 -4.26
N ILE A 116 -83.55 0.64 -3.43
CA ILE A 116 -82.56 -0.16 -2.71
C ILE A 116 -81.64 -0.90 -3.68
N ALA A 117 -82.16 -1.45 -4.78
CA ALA A 117 -81.35 -2.15 -5.78
C ALA A 117 -80.39 -1.20 -6.52
N VAL A 118 -80.83 0.02 -6.85
CA VAL A 118 -79.99 1.06 -7.46
C VAL A 118 -78.88 1.48 -6.49
N VAL A 119 -79.23 1.83 -5.25
CA VAL A 119 -78.24 2.21 -4.23
C VAL A 119 -77.23 1.08 -3.97
N ARG A 120 -77.68 -0.17 -3.96
CA ARG A 120 -76.77 -1.33 -3.85
C ARG A 120 -75.83 -1.46 -5.04
N ARG A 121 -76.31 -1.20 -6.26
CA ARG A 121 -75.49 -1.22 -7.48
C ARG A 121 -74.43 -0.13 -7.45
N ASP A 122 -74.82 1.09 -7.10
CA ASP A 122 -73.92 2.24 -7.04
C ASP A 122 -72.88 2.06 -5.94
N ALA A 123 -73.29 1.61 -4.74
CA ALA A 123 -72.36 1.25 -3.67
C ALA A 123 -71.42 0.08 -4.04
N ALA A 124 -71.84 -0.84 -4.92
CA ALA A 124 -70.97 -1.90 -5.43
C ALA A 124 -70.02 -1.41 -6.54
N ALA A 125 -70.40 -0.39 -7.30
CA ALA A 125 -69.52 0.25 -8.29
C ALA A 125 -68.45 1.11 -7.60
N GLU A 126 -68.84 1.91 -6.61
CA GLU A 126 -67.90 2.69 -5.80
C GLU A 126 -66.90 1.80 -5.06
N ARG A 127 -67.35 0.68 -4.47
CA ARG A 127 -66.44 -0.29 -3.86
C ARG A 127 -65.38 -0.81 -4.84
N ARG A 128 -65.79 -1.20 -6.05
CA ARG A 128 -64.86 -1.65 -7.09
C ARG A 128 -63.87 -0.56 -7.50
N ASN A 129 -64.32 0.68 -7.67
CA ASN A 129 -63.44 1.82 -7.97
C ASN A 129 -62.43 2.07 -6.83
N THR A 130 -62.88 1.98 -5.57
CA THR A 130 -61.96 2.11 -4.43
C THR A 130 -60.97 0.95 -4.33
N GLU A 131 -61.39 -0.29 -4.64
CA GLU A 131 -60.52 -1.47 -4.68
C GLU A 131 -59.45 -1.33 -5.77
N GLU A 132 -59.84 -0.91 -6.99
CA GLU A 132 -58.90 -0.64 -8.09
C GLU A 132 -57.88 0.44 -7.71
N LYS A 133 -58.33 1.56 -7.12
CA LYS A 133 -57.42 2.62 -6.63
C LYS A 133 -56.47 2.12 -5.55
N ILE A 134 -56.94 1.28 -4.63
CA ILE A 134 -56.11 0.68 -3.59
C ILE A 134 -55.06 -0.24 -4.23
N ASP A 135 -55.43 -1.03 -5.22
CA ASP A 135 -54.50 -1.94 -5.89
C ASP A 135 -53.46 -1.19 -6.73
N ASP A 136 -53.82 -0.09 -7.38
CA ASP A 136 -52.87 0.78 -8.07
C ASP A 136 -51.92 1.48 -7.08
N LEU A 137 -52.43 1.97 -5.94
CA LEU A 137 -51.58 2.50 -4.86
C LEU A 137 -50.62 1.44 -4.31
N LYS A 138 -51.06 0.17 -4.17
CA LYS A 138 -50.17 -0.93 -3.76
C LYS A 138 -49.07 -1.19 -4.77
N LYS A 139 -49.40 -1.18 -6.08
CA LYS A 139 -48.39 -1.33 -7.15
C LYS A 139 -47.36 -0.21 -7.11
N GLU A 140 -47.79 1.04 -6.96
CA GLU A 140 -46.87 2.17 -6.83
C GLU A 140 -46.04 2.13 -5.55
N HIS A 141 -46.64 1.75 -4.41
CA HIS A 141 -45.89 1.53 -3.18
C HIS A 141 -44.83 0.43 -3.35
N HIS A 142 -45.16 -0.66 -4.03
CA HIS A 142 -44.19 -1.72 -4.32
C HIS A 142 -43.05 -1.23 -5.22
N ARG A 143 -43.36 -0.46 -6.28
CA ARG A 143 -42.34 0.17 -7.15
C ARG A 143 -41.42 1.11 -6.37
N LEU A 144 -41.99 1.98 -5.53
CA LEU A 144 -41.22 2.89 -4.69
C LEU A 144 -40.38 2.13 -3.66
N HIS A 145 -40.89 1.03 -3.10
CA HIS A 145 -40.13 0.20 -2.17
C HIS A 145 -38.93 -0.45 -2.85
N VAL A 146 -39.09 -1.01 -4.05
CA VAL A 146 -37.98 -1.57 -4.85
C VAL A 146 -36.94 -0.50 -5.16
N LEU A 147 -37.37 0.68 -5.63
CA LEU A 147 -36.45 1.80 -5.90
C LEU A 147 -35.71 2.24 -4.63
N ASN A 148 -36.39 2.25 -3.48
CA ASN A 148 -35.79 2.60 -2.21
C ASN A 148 -34.72 1.58 -1.79
N LEU A 149 -34.97 0.28 -1.99
CA LEU A 149 -33.98 -0.78 -1.76
C LEU A 149 -32.76 -0.64 -2.69
N GLU A 150 -32.98 -0.36 -3.97
CA GLU A 150 -31.88 -0.12 -4.94
C GLU A 150 -31.03 1.10 -4.56
N LEU A 151 -31.66 2.19 -4.09
CA LEU A 151 -30.95 3.36 -3.60
C LEU A 151 -30.14 3.06 -2.34
N HIS A 152 -30.70 2.31 -1.37
CA HIS A 152 -29.97 1.88 -0.18
C HIS A 152 -28.77 1.00 -0.53
N GLN A 153 -28.93 0.10 -1.51
CA GLN A 153 -27.84 -0.74 -1.98
C GLN A 153 -26.74 0.12 -2.62
N ARG A 154 -27.10 1.07 -3.50
CA ARG A 154 -26.13 2.00 -4.11
C ARG A 154 -25.40 2.86 -3.08
N VAL A 155 -26.09 3.38 -2.08
CA VAL A 155 -25.46 4.12 -0.98
C VAL A 155 -24.47 3.23 -0.24
N SER A 156 -24.84 1.98 0.07
CA SER A 156 -23.96 1.02 0.75
C SER A 156 -22.74 0.63 -0.10
N ASP A 157 -22.91 0.49 -1.42
CA ASP A 157 -21.81 0.21 -2.35
C ASP A 157 -20.85 1.40 -2.45
N LEU A 158 -21.40 2.62 -2.55
CA LEU A 158 -20.60 3.86 -2.57
C LEU A 158 -19.85 4.09 -1.26
N GLN A 159 -20.48 3.77 -0.13
CA GLN A 159 -19.84 3.88 1.18
C GLN A 159 -18.66 2.91 1.30
N ARG A 160 -18.83 1.63 0.89
CA ARG A 160 -17.72 0.67 0.82
C ARG A 160 -16.61 1.12 -0.13
N SER A 161 -16.97 1.64 -1.30
CA SER A 161 -15.99 2.20 -2.25
C SER A 161 -15.21 3.35 -1.62
N LEU A 162 -15.88 4.25 -0.90
CA LEU A 162 -15.23 5.38 -0.24
C LEU A 162 -14.26 4.88 0.85
N GLU A 163 -14.69 3.95 1.70
CA GLU A 163 -13.86 3.35 2.76
C GLU A 163 -12.60 2.69 2.18
N ILE A 164 -12.73 1.92 1.09
CA ILE A 164 -11.57 1.30 0.40
C ILE A 164 -10.62 2.38 -0.13
N THR A 165 -11.14 3.44 -0.75
CA THR A 165 -10.28 4.53 -1.26
C THR A 165 -9.62 5.35 -0.16
N GLN A 166 -10.28 5.50 0.99
CA GLN A 166 -9.70 6.16 2.17
C GLN A 166 -8.57 5.30 2.75
N GLN A 167 -8.81 4.01 2.93
CA GLN A 167 -7.80 3.07 3.41
C GLN A 167 -6.58 3.03 2.50
N ALA A 168 -6.78 2.94 1.18
CA ALA A 168 -5.68 2.96 0.21
C ALA A 168 -4.85 4.26 0.31
N ARG A 169 -5.50 5.42 0.47
CA ARG A 169 -4.80 6.70 0.67
C ARG A 169 -4.04 6.76 1.99
N GLU A 170 -4.60 6.22 3.06
CA GLU A 170 -3.90 6.14 4.35
C GLU A 170 -2.68 5.25 4.29
N ASP A 171 -2.77 4.13 3.58
CA ASP A 171 -1.65 3.20 3.40
C ASP A 171 -0.58 3.80 2.47
N ASP A 172 -0.96 4.53 1.42
CA ASP A 172 -0.03 5.33 0.60
C ASP A 172 0.67 6.40 1.44
N LEU A 173 -0.06 7.11 2.32
CA LEU A 173 0.53 8.10 3.22
C LEU A 173 1.50 7.46 4.20
N LYS A 174 1.16 6.30 4.78
CA LYS A 174 2.09 5.54 5.64
C LYS A 174 3.34 5.15 4.85
N GLY A 175 3.19 4.62 3.64
CA GLY A 175 4.31 4.29 2.75
C GLY A 175 5.23 5.49 2.48
N LEU A 176 4.65 6.63 2.09
CA LEU A 176 5.41 7.87 1.88
C LEU A 176 6.10 8.36 3.15
N THR A 177 5.46 8.24 4.31
CA THR A 177 6.12 8.59 5.58
C THR A 177 7.29 7.67 5.87
N THR A 178 7.17 6.36 5.66
CA THR A 178 8.28 5.43 5.86
C THR A 178 9.44 5.71 4.91
N GLU A 179 9.16 5.98 3.63
CA GLU A 179 10.19 6.38 2.65
C GLU A 179 10.88 7.69 3.05
N LEU A 180 10.15 8.67 3.56
CA LEU A 180 10.75 9.92 4.06
C LEU A 180 11.68 9.65 5.24
N HIS A 181 11.29 8.83 6.22
CA HIS A 181 12.15 8.47 7.35
C HIS A 181 13.41 7.71 6.90
N GLU A 182 13.29 6.79 5.95
CA GLU A 182 14.45 6.09 5.36
C GLU A 182 15.38 7.05 4.63
N ARG A 183 14.83 8.00 3.86
CA ARG A 183 15.62 9.03 3.18
C ARG A 183 16.32 9.95 4.17
N ASP A 184 15.66 10.36 5.24
CA ASP A 184 16.27 11.18 6.29
C ASP A 184 17.38 10.41 7.00
N HIS A 185 17.18 9.13 7.30
CA HIS A 185 18.22 8.27 7.86
C HIS A 185 19.43 8.15 6.92
N LEU A 186 19.20 7.93 5.61
CA LEU A 186 20.28 7.88 4.62
C LEU A 186 20.99 9.23 4.47
N LEU A 187 20.27 10.35 4.53
CA LEU A 187 20.86 11.68 4.51
C LEU A 187 21.73 11.93 5.74
N LEU A 188 21.27 11.54 6.93
CA LEU A 188 22.04 11.64 8.17
C LEU A 188 23.31 10.77 8.09
N SER A 189 23.19 9.54 7.60
CA SER A 189 24.34 8.65 7.41
C SER A 189 25.34 9.24 6.40
N ALA A 190 24.88 9.71 5.24
CA ALA A 190 25.73 10.34 4.23
C ALA A 190 26.40 11.62 4.76
N ASN A 191 25.70 12.41 5.56
CA ASN A 191 26.28 13.60 6.20
C ASN A 191 27.39 13.20 7.19
N SER A 192 27.17 12.16 8.02
CA SER A 192 28.20 11.67 8.94
C SER A 192 29.44 11.14 8.22
N GLU A 193 29.26 10.44 7.10
CA GLU A 193 30.37 9.99 6.26
C GLU A 193 31.10 11.18 5.63
N ASN A 194 30.37 12.20 5.18
CA ASN A 194 30.97 13.41 4.62
C ASN A 194 31.77 14.20 5.68
N GLU A 195 31.28 14.28 6.92
CA GLU A 195 32.02 14.87 8.04
C GLU A 195 33.32 14.11 8.33
N LEU A 196 33.28 12.77 8.32
CA LEU A 196 34.48 11.94 8.47
C LEU A 196 35.47 12.14 7.32
N LEU A 197 34.99 12.17 6.08
CA LEU A 197 35.83 12.43 4.90
C LEU A 197 36.43 13.83 4.94
N GLN A 198 35.69 14.82 5.45
CA GLN A 198 36.18 16.19 5.63
C GLN A 198 37.28 16.24 6.71
N ALA A 199 37.10 15.51 7.81
CA ALA A 199 38.12 15.37 8.85
C ALA A 199 39.38 14.68 8.29
N ASP A 200 39.24 13.59 7.53
CA ASP A 200 40.37 12.91 6.89
C ASP A 200 41.07 13.79 5.85
N LYS A 201 40.31 14.53 5.04
CA LYS A 201 40.87 15.52 4.10
C LYS A 201 41.70 16.56 4.83
N SER A 202 41.21 17.08 5.96
CA SER A 202 41.95 18.06 6.76
C SER A 202 43.24 17.46 7.34
N ARG A 203 43.20 16.22 7.83
CA ARG A 203 44.37 15.48 8.33
C ARG A 203 45.39 15.22 7.23
N LEU A 204 44.94 14.85 6.03
CA LEU A 204 45.84 14.67 4.89
C LEU A 204 46.45 15.99 4.44
N GLN A 205 45.70 17.09 4.46
CA GLN A 205 46.24 18.42 4.18
C GLN A 205 47.32 18.83 5.19
N THR A 206 47.12 18.59 6.49
CA THR A 206 48.15 18.87 7.49
C THR A 206 49.41 18.03 7.26
N LEU A 207 49.25 16.75 6.95
CA LEU A 207 50.38 15.84 6.71
C LEU A 207 51.16 16.22 5.43
N ILE A 208 50.45 16.63 4.36
CA ILE A 208 51.08 17.17 3.15
C ILE A 208 51.82 18.48 3.45
N GLN A 209 51.27 19.35 4.29
CA GLN A 209 51.94 20.59 4.68
C GLN A 209 53.23 20.30 5.48
N GLU A 210 53.18 19.36 6.43
CA GLU A 210 54.36 18.91 7.18
C GLU A 210 55.44 18.31 6.27
N GLN A 211 55.04 17.49 5.28
CA GLN A 211 55.94 16.95 4.25
C GLN A 211 56.57 18.06 3.40
N ASN A 212 55.80 19.07 3.01
CA ASN A 212 56.35 20.22 2.27
C ASN A 212 57.34 21.03 3.12
N ASP A 213 57.03 21.26 4.40
CA ASP A 213 57.92 21.98 5.32
C ASP A 213 59.23 21.22 5.54
N THR A 214 59.17 19.89 5.66
CA THR A 214 60.37 19.04 5.77
C THR A 214 61.18 19.04 4.48
N LEU A 215 60.55 18.92 3.31
CA LEU A 215 61.22 19.05 2.01
C LEU A 215 61.89 20.41 1.84
N GLN A 216 61.24 21.49 2.28
CA GLN A 216 61.79 22.83 2.22
C GLN A 216 63.01 22.98 3.14
N LYS A 217 62.96 22.42 4.37
CA LYS A 217 64.12 22.36 5.28
C LYS A 217 65.29 21.62 4.64
N VAL A 218 65.05 20.44 4.06
CA VAL A 218 66.09 19.65 3.37
C VAL A 218 66.66 20.40 2.17
N ARG A 219 65.82 21.09 1.38
CA ARG A 219 66.29 21.93 0.27
C ARG A 219 67.22 23.04 0.75
N CYS A 220 66.86 23.75 1.83
CA CYS A 220 67.72 24.78 2.43
C CYS A 220 69.05 24.20 2.94
N GLU A 221 69.03 23.00 3.55
CA GLU A 221 70.24 22.30 3.99
C GLU A 221 71.14 21.94 2.81
N MET A 222 70.56 21.40 1.74
CA MET A 222 71.28 21.03 0.53
C MET A 222 71.94 22.26 -0.12
N GLU A 223 71.25 23.41 -0.17
CA GLU A 223 71.85 24.66 -0.64
C GLU A 223 72.99 25.13 0.27
N ARG A 224 72.85 25.00 1.59
CA ARG A 224 73.93 25.34 2.54
C ARG A 224 75.16 24.47 2.30
N MET A 225 74.97 23.16 2.18
CA MET A 225 76.03 22.21 1.86
C MET A 225 76.68 22.50 0.51
N LYS A 226 75.90 22.91 -0.50
CA LYS A 226 76.43 23.32 -1.81
C LYS A 226 77.34 24.55 -1.67
N ARG A 227 76.91 25.59 -0.96
CA ARG A 227 77.73 26.80 -0.71
C ARG A 227 79.01 26.47 0.07
N GLU A 228 78.94 25.57 1.03
CA GLU A 228 80.14 25.12 1.77
C GLU A 228 81.13 24.37 0.87
N ARG A 229 80.63 23.48 0.00
CA ARG A 229 81.46 22.81 -1.01
C ARG A 229 82.09 23.82 -1.98
N GLU A 230 81.35 24.81 -2.45
CA GLU A 230 81.90 25.88 -3.30
C GLU A 230 83.02 26.61 -2.56
N LYS A 231 82.80 27.00 -1.29
CA LYS A 231 83.82 27.66 -0.47
C LYS A 231 85.06 26.79 -0.23
N THR A 232 84.93 25.47 -0.04
CA THR A 232 86.10 24.59 0.10
C THR A 232 86.84 24.42 -1.24
N THR A 233 86.12 24.36 -2.36
CA THR A 233 86.76 24.32 -3.68
C THR A 233 87.51 25.62 -3.99
N GLU A 234 86.97 26.78 -3.60
CA GLU A 234 87.65 28.07 -3.74
C GLU A 234 88.91 28.13 -2.88
N LYS A 235 88.86 27.66 -1.62
CA LYS A 235 90.04 27.56 -0.75
C LYS A 235 91.11 26.65 -1.34
N LEU A 236 90.72 25.52 -1.93
CA LEU A 236 91.63 24.60 -2.61
C LEU A 236 92.26 25.25 -3.85
N LYS A 237 91.49 26.00 -4.65
CA LYS A 237 92.02 26.77 -5.77
C LYS A 237 93.06 27.81 -5.33
N HIS A 238 92.78 28.57 -4.26
CA HIS A 238 93.73 29.53 -3.70
C HIS A 238 95.03 28.84 -3.23
N LYS A 239 94.93 27.74 -2.49
CA LYS A 239 96.09 26.95 -2.07
C LYS A 239 96.88 26.40 -3.26
N SER A 240 96.20 25.94 -4.31
CA SER A 240 96.84 25.48 -5.53
C SER A 240 97.61 26.62 -6.22
N THR A 241 97.05 27.83 -6.28
CA THR A 241 97.75 29.00 -6.84
C THR A 241 98.92 29.46 -5.98
N GLU A 242 98.82 29.41 -4.66
CA GLU A 242 99.93 29.72 -3.75
C GLU A 242 101.08 28.72 -3.91
N LEU A 243 100.76 27.42 -4.01
CA LEU A 243 101.74 26.37 -4.28
C LEU A 243 102.42 26.57 -5.64
N LYS A 244 101.67 26.93 -6.69
CA LYS A 244 102.25 27.28 -8.00
C LYS A 244 103.22 28.45 -7.90
N GLN A 245 102.82 29.54 -7.24
CA GLN A 245 103.72 30.69 -7.03
C GLN A 245 104.95 30.32 -6.20
N SER A 246 104.82 29.42 -5.22
CA SER A 246 105.95 28.91 -4.44
C SER A 246 106.88 28.08 -5.32
N SER A 247 106.34 27.21 -6.18
CA SER A 247 107.08 26.42 -7.15
C SER A 247 107.84 27.31 -8.14
N GLU A 248 107.19 28.35 -8.69
CA GLU A 248 107.84 29.32 -9.57
C GLU A 248 108.95 30.11 -8.88
N ARG A 249 108.79 30.46 -7.59
CA ARG A 249 109.85 31.07 -6.78
C ARG A 249 111.01 30.11 -6.55
N GLU A 250 110.71 28.85 -6.27
CA GLU A 250 111.71 27.80 -6.09
C GLU A 250 112.47 27.53 -7.39
N GLU A 251 111.79 27.51 -8.54
CA GLU A 251 112.42 27.43 -9.87
C GLU A 251 113.33 28.62 -10.17
N LYS A 252 112.91 29.85 -9.82
CA LYS A 252 113.78 31.03 -9.92
C LYS A 252 115.01 30.91 -9.03
N LEU A 253 114.84 30.48 -7.77
CA LEU A 253 115.96 30.24 -6.85
C LEU A 253 116.88 29.13 -7.36
N ARG A 254 116.33 28.07 -7.97
CA ARG A 254 117.12 27.03 -8.64
C ARG A 254 117.91 27.60 -9.81
N SER A 255 117.29 28.44 -10.66
CA SER A 255 117.98 29.09 -11.78
C SER A 255 119.08 30.05 -11.31
N ASP A 256 118.83 30.84 -10.26
CA ASP A 256 119.84 31.71 -9.64
C ASP A 256 120.99 30.88 -9.03
N LEU A 257 120.66 29.76 -8.38
CA LEU A 257 121.65 28.81 -7.86
C LEU A 257 122.45 28.17 -9.00
N GLU A 258 121.82 27.77 -10.10
CA GLU A 258 122.50 27.25 -11.29
C GLU A 258 123.41 28.30 -11.92
N ALA A 259 122.98 29.57 -12.00
CA ALA A 259 123.81 30.67 -12.48
C ALA A 259 124.99 30.95 -11.53
N ALA A 260 124.76 30.87 -10.21
CA ALA A 260 125.83 30.95 -9.22
C ALA A 260 126.79 29.76 -9.32
N LEU A 261 126.27 28.54 -9.53
CA LEU A 261 127.06 27.34 -9.78
C LEU A 261 127.82 27.42 -11.10
N GLN A 262 127.29 28.08 -12.14
CA GLN A 262 128.03 28.36 -13.37
C GLN A 262 129.16 29.37 -13.14
N LYS A 263 128.95 30.40 -12.31
CA LYS A 263 130.03 31.30 -11.86
C LYS A 263 131.07 30.57 -11.03
N VAL A 264 130.65 29.69 -10.12
CA VAL A 264 131.54 28.79 -9.38
C VAL A 264 132.28 27.88 -10.34
N LYS A 265 131.62 27.28 -11.35
CA LYS A 265 132.28 26.48 -12.39
C LYS A 265 133.27 27.27 -13.23
N ALA A 266 133.03 28.55 -13.50
CA ALA A 266 133.98 29.42 -14.20
C ALA A 266 135.21 29.74 -13.32
N LEU A 267 134.98 30.00 -12.03
CA LEU A 267 136.03 30.14 -11.02
C LEU A 267 136.79 28.81 -10.81
N GLU A 268 136.07 27.68 -10.80
CA GLU A 268 136.63 26.33 -10.75
C GLU A 268 137.40 26.07 -12.03
N GLN A 269 136.95 26.39 -13.24
CA GLN A 269 137.75 26.27 -14.48
C GLN A 269 139.01 27.13 -14.47
N SER A 270 138.97 28.31 -13.83
CA SER A 270 140.18 29.09 -13.53
C SER A 270 141.11 28.30 -12.59
N VAL A 271 140.58 27.75 -11.50
CA VAL A 271 141.31 26.87 -10.55
C VAL A 271 141.66 25.51 -11.16
N GLU A 272 140.96 25.01 -12.18
CA GLU A 272 141.11 23.72 -12.84
C GLU A 272 142.01 23.84 -14.06
N SER A 273 142.26 25.05 -14.58
CA SER A 273 143.44 25.33 -15.39
C SER A 273 144.71 25.32 -14.53
N GLU A 274 144.60 25.74 -13.26
CA GLU A 274 145.66 25.58 -12.25
C GLU A 274 145.76 24.13 -11.74
N ARG A 275 144.66 23.36 -11.70
CA ARG A 275 144.63 21.93 -11.36
C ARG A 275 144.73 21.00 -12.58
N ALA A 276 144.70 21.44 -13.83
CA ALA A 276 145.00 20.60 -15.01
C ALA A 276 146.48 20.20 -15.02
N ALA A 277 147.33 21.01 -14.37
CA ALA A 277 148.68 20.63 -13.96
C ALA A 277 148.71 19.58 -12.81
N HIS A 278 147.60 19.39 -12.09
CA HIS A 278 147.45 18.54 -10.90
C HIS A 278 146.49 17.33 -11.11
N LEU A 279 145.69 17.30 -12.18
CA LEU A 279 144.68 16.28 -12.50
C LEU A 279 145.17 15.20 -13.47
N GLN A 280 146.42 15.20 -13.90
CA GLN A 280 147.06 13.97 -14.41
C GLN A 280 147.20 12.91 -13.29
N SER A 281 147.06 13.32 -12.02
CA SER A 281 147.17 12.49 -10.82
C SER A 281 145.83 11.96 -10.27
N LYS A 282 144.67 12.53 -10.66
CA LYS A 282 143.36 12.23 -10.05
C LYS A 282 142.38 11.48 -10.97
N PHE A 283 142.80 11.09 -12.18
CA PHE A 283 141.99 10.33 -13.15
C PHE A 283 141.60 8.91 -12.67
N ASN A 284 142.28 8.36 -11.66
CA ASN A 284 142.00 7.01 -11.15
C ASN A 284 140.84 6.93 -10.13
N SER A 285 140.31 8.07 -9.66
CA SER A 285 139.33 8.07 -8.56
C SER A 285 137.85 8.14 -9.00
N GLU A 286 137.53 8.51 -10.25
CA GLU A 286 136.14 8.76 -10.69
C GLU A 286 135.42 7.52 -11.24
N ILE A 287 136.14 6.45 -11.57
CA ILE A 287 135.52 5.19 -12.07
C ILE A 287 134.66 4.50 -10.99
N ILE A 288 134.94 4.72 -9.70
CA ILE A 288 134.27 4.04 -8.58
C ILE A 288 132.94 4.72 -8.21
N GLN A 289 132.73 6.00 -8.52
CA GLN A 289 131.53 6.75 -8.10
C GLN A 289 130.32 6.63 -9.02
N MET A 290 130.51 6.18 -10.27
CA MET A 290 129.42 6.02 -11.24
C MET A 290 128.51 4.81 -10.92
N ARG A 291 129.05 3.72 -10.34
CA ARG A 291 128.29 2.48 -10.07
C ARG A 291 127.32 2.55 -8.89
N MET A 292 127.48 3.50 -7.96
CA MET A 292 126.56 3.66 -6.83
C MET A 292 125.29 4.43 -7.20
N ARG A 293 125.37 5.31 -8.20
CA ARG A 293 124.26 6.20 -8.61
C ARG A 293 123.16 5.45 -9.37
N ASP A 294 123.54 4.46 -10.17
CA ASP A 294 122.60 3.67 -10.98
C ASP A 294 121.70 2.73 -10.13
N LEU A 295 122.12 2.32 -8.93
CA LEU A 295 121.35 1.45 -8.02
C LEU A 295 120.31 2.21 -7.19
N GLU A 296 120.53 3.50 -6.94
CA GLU A 296 119.63 4.36 -6.17
C GLU A 296 118.42 4.79 -7.00
N GLU A 297 118.59 4.95 -8.30
CA GLU A 297 117.53 5.36 -9.24
C GLU A 297 116.52 4.24 -9.51
N ALA A 298 116.96 2.98 -9.53
CA ALA A 298 116.08 1.81 -9.71
C ALA A 298 115.14 1.55 -8.52
N LEU A 299 115.55 1.90 -7.29
CA LEU A 299 114.78 1.67 -6.06
C LEU A 299 113.62 2.67 -5.90
N GLU A 300 113.77 3.91 -6.39
CA GLU A 300 112.72 4.93 -6.29
C GLU A 300 111.59 4.72 -7.31
N VAL A 301 111.90 4.16 -8.48
CA VAL A 301 110.89 3.81 -9.48
C VAL A 301 109.94 2.71 -8.95
N GLU A 302 110.44 1.69 -8.24
CA GLU A 302 109.59 0.64 -7.66
C GLU A 302 108.63 1.16 -6.58
N LYS A 303 109.07 2.08 -5.72
CA LYS A 303 108.24 2.67 -4.65
C LYS A 303 107.04 3.43 -5.22
N SER A 304 107.25 4.20 -6.28
CA SER A 304 106.16 4.96 -6.93
C SER A 304 105.09 4.03 -7.53
N SER A 305 105.49 2.91 -8.12
CA SER A 305 104.55 1.91 -8.66
C SER A 305 103.72 1.19 -7.58
N HIS A 306 104.31 0.96 -6.40
CA HIS A 306 103.62 0.35 -5.25
C HIS A 306 102.51 1.27 -4.69
N THR A 307 102.76 2.59 -4.64
CA THR A 307 101.76 3.57 -4.17
C THR A 307 100.54 3.70 -5.09
N GLU A 308 100.71 3.46 -6.39
CA GLU A 308 99.59 3.50 -7.34
C GLU A 308 98.69 2.27 -7.20
N VAL A 309 99.26 1.09 -6.95
CA VAL A 309 98.51 -0.17 -6.74
C VAL A 309 97.71 -0.14 -5.43
N THR A 310 98.28 0.41 -4.35
CA THR A 310 97.57 0.57 -3.07
C THR A 310 96.40 1.54 -3.17
N SER A 311 96.54 2.64 -3.91
CA SER A 311 95.44 3.60 -4.14
C SER A 311 94.26 2.98 -4.92
N ARG A 312 94.53 2.11 -5.91
CA ARG A 312 93.49 1.41 -6.67
C ARG A 312 92.79 0.33 -5.84
N LEU A 313 93.51 -0.33 -4.93
CA LEU A 313 92.95 -1.30 -3.99
C LEU A 313 92.00 -0.63 -2.97
N GLU A 314 92.34 0.56 -2.47
CA GLU A 314 91.51 1.33 -1.55
C GLU A 314 90.19 1.80 -2.19
N LEU A 315 90.25 2.27 -3.45
CA LEU A 315 89.05 2.61 -4.20
C LEU A 315 88.13 1.41 -4.42
N LEU A 316 88.70 0.22 -4.67
CA LEU A 316 87.94 -1.01 -4.82
C LEU A 316 87.26 -1.43 -3.50
N LYS A 317 87.96 -1.32 -2.36
CA LYS A 317 87.39 -1.56 -1.03
C LYS A 317 86.24 -0.60 -0.72
N GLN A 318 86.37 0.67 -1.09
CA GLN A 318 85.33 1.67 -0.87
C GLN A 318 84.06 1.35 -1.67
N LYS A 319 84.20 0.92 -2.93
CA LYS A 319 83.07 0.47 -3.76
C LYS A 319 82.42 -0.81 -3.24
N CYS A 320 83.19 -1.77 -2.73
CA CYS A 320 82.62 -2.96 -2.08
C CYS A 320 81.79 -2.58 -0.82
N GLY A 321 82.28 -1.65 0.00
CA GLY A 321 81.55 -1.16 1.17
C GLY A 321 80.30 -0.33 0.84
N GLU A 322 80.20 0.26 -0.35
CA GLU A 322 78.97 0.89 -0.83
C GLU A 322 77.92 -0.16 -1.26
N LEU A 323 78.36 -1.23 -1.92
CA LEU A 323 77.48 -2.34 -2.32
C LEU A 323 76.96 -3.13 -1.11
N GLU A 324 77.80 -3.37 -0.09
CA GLU A 324 77.37 -4.01 1.16
C GLU A 324 76.29 -3.17 1.87
N ARG A 325 76.49 -1.85 1.99
CA ARG A 325 75.49 -0.94 2.58
C ARG A 325 74.17 -0.90 1.81
N ALA A 326 74.22 -0.94 0.47
CA ALA A 326 73.01 -1.00 -0.34
C ALA A 326 72.26 -2.33 -0.17
N ASN A 327 73.00 -3.44 -0.07
CA ASN A 327 72.43 -4.77 0.16
C ASN A 327 71.83 -4.89 1.57
N ASP A 328 72.46 -4.30 2.59
CA ASP A 328 71.91 -4.25 3.95
C ASP A 328 70.63 -3.41 4.01
N HIS A 329 70.58 -2.29 3.28
CA HIS A 329 69.38 -1.46 3.19
C HIS A 329 68.20 -2.19 2.52
N GLU A 330 68.45 -2.93 1.43
CA GLU A 330 67.44 -3.80 0.79
C GLU A 330 66.96 -4.91 1.74
N ARG A 331 67.86 -5.53 2.51
CA ARG A 331 67.50 -6.54 3.51
C ARG A 331 66.62 -5.99 4.62
N ASP A 332 66.93 -4.79 5.12
CA ASP A 332 66.13 -4.16 6.16
C ASP A 332 64.75 -3.74 5.62
N GLN A 333 64.65 -3.21 4.40
CA GLN A 333 63.36 -2.97 3.74
C GLN A 333 62.54 -4.26 3.52
N SER A 334 63.21 -5.37 3.17
CA SER A 334 62.57 -6.69 3.04
C SER A 334 62.06 -7.21 4.39
N ARG A 335 62.82 -6.99 5.47
CA ARG A 335 62.39 -7.33 6.84
C ARG A 335 61.19 -6.48 7.29
N ASP A 336 61.21 -5.18 7.01
CA ASP A 336 60.10 -4.27 7.34
C ASP A 336 58.83 -4.61 6.58
N THR A 337 58.94 -4.95 5.30
CA THR A 337 57.79 -5.40 4.49
C THR A 337 57.25 -6.75 4.98
N SER A 338 58.12 -7.69 5.34
CA SER A 338 57.73 -8.96 5.98
C SER A 338 57.05 -8.76 7.34
N HIS A 339 57.55 -7.82 8.17
CA HIS A 339 56.93 -7.47 9.45
C HIS A 339 55.54 -6.84 9.26
N LYS A 340 55.37 -5.95 8.28
CA LYS A 340 54.04 -5.37 7.96
C LYS A 340 53.07 -6.44 7.47
N LEU A 341 53.54 -7.39 6.68
CA LEU A 341 52.70 -8.48 6.14
C LEU A 341 52.27 -9.44 7.24
N THR A 342 53.19 -9.84 8.12
CA THR A 342 52.86 -10.65 9.31
C THR A 342 51.98 -9.93 10.32
N GLN A 343 52.07 -8.60 10.43
CA GLN A 343 51.15 -7.80 11.24
C GLN A 343 49.73 -7.81 10.64
N LEU A 344 49.59 -7.61 9.34
CA LEU A 344 48.29 -7.69 8.66
C LEU A 344 47.66 -9.09 8.76
N GLU A 345 48.46 -10.16 8.69
CA GLU A 345 47.98 -11.53 8.92
C GLU A 345 47.45 -11.73 10.34
N LYS A 346 48.13 -11.17 11.35
CA LYS A 346 47.66 -11.20 12.74
C LYS A 346 46.38 -10.41 12.91
N ASP A 347 46.30 -9.20 12.34
CA ASP A 347 45.11 -8.35 12.41
C ASP A 347 43.90 -8.99 11.70
N PHE A 348 44.14 -9.73 10.62
CA PHE A 348 43.10 -10.53 9.96
C PHE A 348 42.65 -11.72 10.83
N LEU A 349 43.59 -12.40 11.49
CA LEU A 349 43.27 -13.51 12.39
C LEU A 349 42.50 -13.02 13.63
N THR A 350 42.84 -11.87 14.21
CA THR A 350 42.10 -11.28 15.32
C THR A 350 40.70 -10.85 14.90
N MET A 351 40.57 -10.16 13.76
CA MET A 351 39.27 -9.79 13.20
C MET A 351 38.39 -11.03 12.92
N LYS A 352 38.99 -12.12 12.42
CA LYS A 352 38.29 -13.39 12.21
C LYS A 352 37.82 -14.01 13.52
N THR A 353 38.65 -14.00 14.58
CA THR A 353 38.23 -14.52 15.90
C THR A 353 37.13 -13.67 16.52
N ASP A 354 37.17 -12.35 16.34
CA ASP A 354 36.14 -11.44 16.87
C ASP A 354 34.80 -11.66 16.17
N LEU A 355 34.79 -11.82 14.84
CA LEU A 355 33.58 -12.14 14.08
C LEU A 355 33.00 -13.51 14.45
N ILE A 356 33.85 -14.51 14.72
CA ILE A 356 33.41 -15.82 15.22
C ILE A 356 32.78 -15.66 16.62
N GLY A 357 33.41 -14.86 17.48
CA GLY A 357 32.87 -14.54 18.81
C GLY A 357 31.50 -13.85 18.76
N GLN A 358 31.32 -12.86 17.88
CA GLN A 358 30.03 -12.20 17.66
C GLN A 358 28.97 -13.17 17.13
N LEU A 359 29.35 -14.03 16.18
CA LEU A 359 28.44 -15.05 15.65
C LEU A 359 27.99 -16.03 16.74
N ASP A 360 28.89 -16.45 17.62
CA ASP A 360 28.56 -17.37 18.70
C ASP A 360 27.74 -16.69 19.82
N GLN A 361 27.95 -15.39 20.07
CA GLN A 361 27.07 -14.57 20.92
C GLN A 361 25.65 -14.46 20.34
N GLU A 362 25.52 -14.20 19.04
CA GLU A 362 24.21 -14.16 18.36
C GLU A 362 23.50 -15.52 18.38
N LYS A 363 24.25 -16.62 18.21
CA LYS A 363 23.68 -17.98 18.37
C LYS A 363 23.21 -18.24 19.81
N ALA A 364 23.96 -17.77 20.82
CA ALA A 364 23.57 -17.91 22.21
C ALA A 364 22.31 -17.08 22.52
N ALA A 365 22.24 -15.84 22.04
CA ALA A 365 21.05 -14.98 22.18
C ALA A 365 19.82 -15.58 21.47
N SER A 366 20.03 -16.16 20.28
CA SER A 366 18.99 -16.88 19.54
C SER A 366 18.50 -18.12 20.30
N ALA A 367 19.41 -18.91 20.88
CA ALA A 367 19.05 -20.07 21.69
C ALA A 367 18.27 -19.67 22.96
N GLU A 368 18.62 -18.54 23.58
CA GLU A 368 17.90 -17.99 24.72
C GLU A 368 16.48 -17.54 24.34
N LEU A 369 16.32 -16.86 23.20
CA LEU A 369 15.00 -16.48 22.68
C LEU A 369 14.12 -17.69 22.35
N ILE A 370 14.72 -18.74 21.77
CA ILE A 370 14.02 -20.02 21.52
C ILE A 370 13.57 -20.64 22.85
N GLY A 371 14.44 -20.67 23.86
CA GLY A 371 14.09 -21.16 25.20
C GLY A 371 12.93 -20.38 25.84
N ARG A 372 12.92 -19.05 25.72
CA ARG A 372 11.81 -18.21 26.21
C ARG A 372 10.50 -18.50 25.46
N LEU A 373 10.55 -18.69 24.15
CA LEU A 373 9.38 -19.06 23.34
C LEU A 373 8.82 -20.44 23.70
N GLU A 374 9.69 -21.41 23.95
CA GLU A 374 9.27 -22.74 24.42
C GLU A 374 8.65 -22.70 25.82
N GLN A 375 9.18 -21.84 26.69
CA GLN A 375 8.66 -21.61 28.03
C GLN A 375 7.26 -20.96 27.99
N GLU A 376 7.06 -19.92 27.17
CA GLU A 376 5.73 -19.31 26.97
C GLU A 376 4.73 -20.28 26.33
N ARG A 377 5.17 -21.14 25.39
CA ARG A 377 4.32 -22.22 24.85
C ARG A 377 3.91 -23.21 25.93
N ALA A 378 4.82 -23.62 26.80
CA ALA A 378 4.51 -24.51 27.92
C ALA A 378 3.54 -23.86 28.92
N GLU A 379 3.66 -22.56 29.15
CA GLU A 379 2.74 -21.78 29.99
C GLU A 379 1.35 -21.62 29.37
N SER A 380 1.29 -21.36 28.06
CA SER A 380 0.04 -21.31 27.29
C SER A 380 -0.71 -22.64 27.31
N VAL A 381 0.00 -23.77 27.17
CA VAL A 381 -0.60 -25.12 27.32
C VAL A 381 -1.11 -25.33 28.75
N LYS A 382 -0.37 -24.92 29.79
CA LYS A 382 -0.85 -24.99 31.18
C LYS A 382 -2.08 -24.12 31.43
N LEU A 383 -2.15 -22.93 30.82
CA LEU A 383 -3.31 -22.05 30.92
C LEU A 383 -4.53 -22.65 30.21
N SER A 384 -4.34 -23.25 29.03
CA SER A 384 -5.39 -23.95 28.30
C SER A 384 -5.98 -25.12 29.10
N VAL A 385 -5.13 -25.94 29.75
CA VAL A 385 -5.59 -27.02 30.64
C VAL A 385 -6.38 -26.47 31.84
N LYS A 386 -5.90 -25.39 32.48
CA LYS A 386 -6.62 -24.73 33.59
C LYS A 386 -7.97 -24.15 33.15
N LEU A 387 -8.06 -23.65 31.92
CA LEU A 387 -9.29 -23.09 31.37
C LEU A 387 -10.32 -24.21 31.09
N GLN A 388 -9.85 -25.35 30.57
CA GLN A 388 -10.69 -26.54 30.39
C GLN A 388 -11.15 -27.16 31.72
N GLU A 389 -10.32 -27.11 32.77
CA GLU A 389 -10.71 -27.50 34.13
C GLU A 389 -11.75 -26.53 34.73
N GLN A 390 -11.60 -25.22 34.51
CA GLN A 390 -12.57 -24.21 34.94
C GLN A 390 -13.93 -24.38 34.25
N GLU A 391 -13.96 -24.69 32.96
CA GLU A 391 -15.19 -25.00 32.22
C GLU A 391 -15.92 -26.23 32.79
N LYS A 392 -15.18 -27.31 33.09
CA LYS A 392 -15.77 -28.49 33.75
C LYS A 392 -16.38 -28.12 35.11
N VAL A 393 -15.64 -27.40 35.95
CA VAL A 393 -16.14 -26.95 37.26
C VAL A 393 -17.36 -26.04 37.13
N TRP A 394 -17.44 -25.22 36.08
CA TRP A 394 -18.61 -24.38 35.80
C TRP A 394 -19.84 -25.23 35.43
N THR A 395 -19.68 -26.24 34.56
CA THR A 395 -20.77 -27.15 34.20
C THR A 395 -21.28 -27.97 35.39
N GLU A 396 -20.38 -28.43 36.27
CA GLU A 396 -20.74 -29.13 37.50
C GLU A 396 -21.51 -28.22 38.46
N ARG A 397 -21.09 -26.96 38.62
CA ARG A 397 -21.80 -25.96 39.43
C ARG A 397 -23.17 -25.60 38.85
N GLN A 398 -23.31 -25.50 37.53
CA GLN A 398 -24.60 -25.25 36.89
C GLN A 398 -25.59 -26.40 37.15
N GLN A 399 -25.08 -27.64 37.17
CA GLN A 399 -25.85 -28.81 37.52
C GLN A 399 -26.22 -28.83 39.02
N GLU A 400 -25.32 -28.38 39.90
CA GLU A 400 -25.55 -28.19 41.34
C GLU A 400 -26.64 -27.13 41.60
N ILE A 401 -26.59 -25.98 40.93
CA ILE A 401 -27.60 -24.92 41.02
C ILE A 401 -28.97 -25.45 40.57
N SER A 402 -29.00 -26.20 39.47
CA SER A 402 -30.23 -26.84 38.97
C SER A 402 -30.84 -27.82 39.99
N ARG A 403 -30.00 -28.61 40.67
CA ARG A 403 -30.44 -29.50 41.76
C ARG A 403 -30.96 -28.70 42.96
N SER A 404 -30.28 -27.61 43.34
CA SER A 404 -30.71 -26.75 44.45
C SER A 404 -32.06 -26.07 44.18
N LEU A 405 -32.33 -25.68 42.93
CA LEU A 405 -33.61 -25.09 42.52
C LEU A 405 -34.77 -26.09 42.67
N VAL A 406 -34.53 -27.35 42.32
CA VAL A 406 -35.48 -28.45 42.52
C VAL A 406 -35.73 -28.70 44.01
N CYS A 407 -34.69 -28.66 44.85
CA CYS A 407 -34.85 -28.76 46.30
C CYS A 407 -35.68 -27.60 46.89
N VAL A 408 -35.51 -26.38 46.39
CA VAL A 408 -36.30 -25.21 46.83
C VAL A 408 -37.77 -25.36 46.41
N GLN A 409 -38.04 -25.80 45.18
CA GLN A 409 -39.40 -26.10 44.72
C GLN A 409 -40.08 -27.18 45.59
N GLN A 410 -39.37 -28.26 45.89
CA GLN A 410 -39.87 -29.31 46.79
C GLN A 410 -40.14 -28.80 48.21
N SER A 411 -39.28 -27.92 48.74
CA SER A 411 -39.51 -27.31 50.06
C SER A 411 -40.75 -26.40 50.08
N TYR A 412 -41.04 -25.71 48.98
CA TYR A 412 -42.23 -24.88 48.81
C TYR A 412 -43.51 -25.72 48.69
N GLU A 413 -43.45 -26.84 47.96
CA GLU A 413 -44.55 -27.81 47.92
C GLU A 413 -44.83 -28.42 49.28
N THR A 414 -43.78 -28.74 50.05
CA THR A 414 -43.90 -29.28 51.42
C THR A 414 -44.57 -28.27 52.37
N LEU A 415 -44.21 -27.00 52.23
CA LEU A 415 -44.82 -25.88 52.97
C LEU A 415 -46.32 -25.75 52.70
N LEU A 416 -46.73 -25.90 51.43
CA LEU A 416 -48.13 -25.91 51.04
C LEU A 416 -48.88 -27.12 51.61
N THR A 417 -48.26 -28.31 51.63
CA THR A 417 -48.88 -29.50 52.21
C THR A 417 -49.00 -29.44 53.73
N ASP A 418 -48.05 -28.81 54.42
CA ASP A 418 -48.07 -28.61 55.87
C ASP A 418 -49.14 -27.58 56.27
N LEU A 419 -49.29 -26.50 55.49
CA LEU A 419 -50.40 -25.54 55.65
C LEU A 419 -51.76 -26.20 55.44
N ASP A 420 -51.88 -27.07 54.44
CA ASP A 420 -53.13 -27.81 54.17
C ASP A 420 -53.44 -28.81 55.29
N HIS A 421 -52.43 -29.46 55.88
CA HIS A 421 -52.61 -30.31 57.07
C HIS A 421 -53.09 -29.54 58.30
N VAL A 422 -52.53 -28.36 58.57
CA VAL A 422 -52.97 -27.50 59.68
C VAL A 422 -54.42 -27.03 59.48
N VAL A 423 -54.80 -26.70 58.23
CA VAL A 423 -56.18 -26.32 57.87
C VAL A 423 -57.15 -27.50 57.98
N GLN A 424 -56.75 -28.70 57.54
CA GLN A 424 -57.55 -29.92 57.65
C GLN A 424 -57.73 -30.37 59.12
N GLN A 425 -56.69 -30.26 59.96
CA GLN A 425 -56.81 -30.51 61.41
C GLN A 425 -57.83 -29.59 62.07
N TYR A 426 -57.93 -28.33 61.64
CA TYR A 426 -58.93 -27.37 62.12
C TYR A 426 -60.35 -27.73 61.66
N GLN A 427 -60.51 -28.16 60.41
CA GLN A 427 -61.81 -28.61 59.87
C GLN A 427 -62.32 -29.88 60.55
N GLN A 428 -61.43 -30.79 60.97
CA GLN A 428 -61.80 -32.00 61.70
C GLN A 428 -62.14 -31.73 63.17
N GLN A 429 -61.50 -30.76 63.82
CA GLN A 429 -61.83 -30.33 65.18
C GLN A 429 -63.14 -29.53 65.26
N GLY A 430 -63.59 -28.92 64.16
CA GLY A 430 -64.87 -28.22 64.06
C GLY A 430 -66.12 -29.12 63.95
N ALA A 431 -65.95 -30.44 63.82
CA ALA A 431 -67.05 -31.36 63.51
C ALA A 431 -67.57 -32.19 64.70
N THR A 432 -67.01 -32.07 65.91
CA THR A 432 -67.45 -32.89 67.06
C THR A 432 -67.67 -32.11 68.35
N HIS A 433 -68.33 -30.96 68.34
CA HIS A 433 -68.86 -30.37 69.59
C HIS A 433 -70.21 -29.67 69.38
N THR A 434 -71.26 -30.46 69.18
CA THR A 434 -72.62 -30.10 69.63
C THR A 434 -72.94 -30.95 70.84
N HIS A 435 -72.55 -30.48 72.03
CA HIS A 435 -73.38 -30.47 73.24
C HIS A 435 -72.56 -30.01 74.46
N ASN A 436 -73.07 -28.91 75.05
CA ASN A 436 -73.03 -28.51 76.45
C ASN A 436 -71.81 -27.75 77.01
N THR A 437 -72.17 -26.61 77.63
CA THR A 437 -71.56 -25.92 78.78
C THR A 437 -70.19 -25.27 78.63
N GLU A 438 -70.24 -23.92 78.58
CA GLU A 438 -69.51 -22.92 79.36
C GLU A 438 -68.01 -23.11 79.67
N GLU A 439 -67.26 -22.03 79.41
CA GLU A 439 -65.87 -21.76 79.85
C GLU A 439 -64.74 -22.60 79.21
N GLY A 440 -64.34 -22.23 77.98
CA GLY A 440 -63.10 -22.78 77.42
C GLY A 440 -62.70 -22.29 76.03
N GLY A 441 -63.10 -21.09 75.60
CA GLY A 441 -63.00 -20.68 74.18
C GLY A 441 -61.74 -19.89 73.77
N LYS A 442 -60.84 -19.51 74.70
CA LYS A 442 -59.74 -18.56 74.39
C LYS A 442 -58.36 -19.19 74.18
N HIS A 443 -58.13 -20.45 74.57
CA HIS A 443 -56.78 -21.03 74.54
C HIS A 443 -56.49 -21.89 73.29
N THR A 444 -57.51 -22.40 72.60
CA THR A 444 -57.34 -23.21 71.36
C THR A 444 -57.02 -22.35 70.14
N ALA A 445 -57.68 -21.20 69.97
CA ALA A 445 -57.39 -20.27 68.86
C ALA A 445 -56.03 -19.56 69.02
N SER A 446 -55.62 -19.23 70.25
CA SER A 446 -54.32 -18.58 70.53
C SER A 446 -53.15 -19.52 70.27
N ALA A 447 -53.24 -20.79 70.69
CA ALA A 447 -52.20 -21.78 70.45
C ALA A 447 -52.00 -22.06 68.95
N LEU A 448 -53.09 -22.09 68.18
CA LEU A 448 -53.06 -22.28 66.72
C LEU A 448 -52.51 -21.07 65.96
N MET A 449 -52.87 -19.85 66.38
CA MET A 449 -52.26 -18.64 65.84
C MET A 449 -50.78 -18.55 66.19
N ASP A 450 -50.33 -19.06 67.34
CA ASP A 450 -48.91 -19.14 67.69
C ASP A 450 -48.16 -20.24 66.94
N VAL A 451 -48.79 -21.39 66.64
CA VAL A 451 -48.22 -22.40 65.74
C VAL A 451 -48.06 -21.80 64.34
N LEU A 452 -49.11 -21.19 63.76
CA LEU A 452 -49.04 -20.51 62.46
C LEU A 452 -48.03 -19.36 62.45
N ARG A 453 -47.91 -18.58 63.53
CA ARG A 453 -46.90 -17.52 63.65
C ARG A 453 -45.49 -18.11 63.64
N LYS A 454 -45.27 -19.23 64.34
CA LYS A 454 -43.97 -19.91 64.38
C LYS A 454 -43.61 -20.56 63.04
N THR A 455 -44.56 -21.19 62.34
CA THR A 455 -44.33 -21.72 60.99
C THR A 455 -44.08 -20.60 59.99
N LEU A 456 -44.90 -19.54 59.97
CA LEU A 456 -44.67 -18.39 59.09
C LEU A 456 -43.36 -17.67 59.40
N HIS A 457 -42.98 -17.55 60.67
CA HIS A 457 -41.70 -16.96 61.06
C HIS A 457 -40.53 -17.84 60.62
N TYR A 458 -40.60 -19.15 60.82
CA TYR A 458 -39.60 -20.11 60.34
C TYR A 458 -39.39 -20.02 58.82
N TYR A 459 -40.47 -19.98 58.03
CA TYR A 459 -40.37 -19.86 56.58
C TYR A 459 -39.96 -18.46 56.11
N ASN A 460 -40.33 -17.40 56.82
CA ASN A 460 -39.86 -16.06 56.53
C ASN A 460 -38.35 -15.92 56.80
N THR A 461 -37.83 -16.56 57.86
CA THR A 461 -36.39 -16.62 58.13
C THR A 461 -35.66 -17.45 57.07
N GLN A 462 -36.20 -18.59 56.66
CA GLN A 462 -35.67 -19.40 55.54
C GLN A 462 -35.64 -18.64 54.20
N LEU A 463 -36.69 -17.86 53.90
CA LEU A 463 -36.74 -17.00 52.71
C LEU A 463 -35.68 -15.89 52.78
N GLN A 464 -35.50 -15.26 53.94
CA GLN A 464 -34.46 -14.24 54.13
C GLN A 464 -33.05 -14.85 53.96
N GLU A 465 -32.81 -16.04 54.50
CA GLU A 465 -31.55 -16.78 54.31
C GLU A 465 -31.32 -17.15 52.83
N SER A 466 -32.37 -17.59 52.12
CA SER A 466 -32.32 -17.89 50.68
C SER A 466 -32.03 -16.65 49.82
N VAL A 467 -32.62 -15.49 50.17
CA VAL A 467 -32.35 -14.22 49.48
C VAL A 467 -30.90 -13.75 49.71
N ILE A 468 -30.35 -13.93 50.92
CA ILE A 468 -28.94 -13.59 51.19
C ILE A 468 -28.00 -14.49 50.38
N VAL A 469 -28.29 -15.79 50.28
CA VAL A 469 -27.51 -16.72 49.45
C VAL A 469 -27.60 -16.34 47.97
N MET A 470 -28.79 -15.98 47.49
CA MET A 470 -29.01 -15.54 46.11
C MET A 470 -28.28 -14.23 45.78
N GLN A 471 -28.24 -13.27 46.71
CA GLN A 471 -27.47 -12.03 46.55
C GLN A 471 -25.96 -12.27 46.49
N LYS A 472 -25.44 -13.19 47.32
CA LYS A 472 -24.01 -13.59 47.27
C LYS A 472 -23.67 -14.28 45.95
N LEU A 473 -24.53 -15.19 45.49
CA LEU A 473 -24.33 -15.91 44.24
C LEU A 473 -24.36 -14.96 43.03
N ASN A 474 -25.29 -13.99 43.01
CA ASN A 474 -25.33 -12.94 41.98
C ASN A 474 -24.09 -12.03 42.00
N HIS A 475 -23.53 -11.74 43.17
CA HIS A 475 -22.29 -10.97 43.25
C HIS A 475 -21.10 -11.76 42.71
N GLU A 476 -20.99 -13.05 43.03
CA GLU A 476 -19.95 -13.94 42.48
C GLU A 476 -20.07 -14.16 40.96
N VAL A 477 -21.29 -14.25 40.43
CA VAL A 477 -21.53 -14.34 38.98
C VAL A 477 -21.05 -13.07 38.28
N ARG A 478 -21.39 -11.88 38.80
CA ARG A 478 -20.93 -10.61 38.23
C ARG A 478 -19.40 -10.47 38.25
N GLN A 479 -18.75 -10.84 39.36
CA GLN A 479 -17.29 -10.82 39.44
C GLN A 479 -16.65 -11.79 38.43
N LYS A 480 -17.26 -12.96 38.20
CA LYS A 480 -16.77 -13.91 37.20
C LYS A 480 -16.98 -13.41 35.78
N ASP A 481 -18.12 -12.79 35.48
CA ASP A 481 -18.38 -12.17 34.18
C ASP A 481 -17.33 -11.08 33.88
N GLU A 482 -17.00 -10.24 34.86
CA GLU A 482 -15.90 -9.26 34.75
C GLU A 482 -14.57 -9.95 34.40
N THR A 483 -14.18 -11.01 35.13
CA THR A 483 -12.95 -11.76 34.81
C THR A 483 -12.98 -12.47 33.45
N ILE A 484 -14.14 -12.93 32.99
CA ILE A 484 -14.31 -13.54 31.66
C ILE A 484 -14.11 -12.48 30.58
N THR A 485 -14.68 -11.28 30.75
CA THR A 485 -14.45 -10.17 29.80
C THR A 485 -12.99 -9.73 29.75
N ASP A 486 -12.30 -9.74 30.89
CA ASP A 486 -10.86 -9.44 30.95
C ASP A 486 -10.02 -10.50 30.24
N LEU A 487 -10.32 -11.79 30.44
CA LEU A 487 -9.63 -12.89 29.77
C LEU A 487 -9.89 -12.88 28.26
N GLN A 488 -11.11 -12.57 27.81
CA GLN A 488 -11.44 -12.44 26.39
C GLN A 488 -10.64 -11.32 25.72
N ARG A 489 -10.49 -10.17 26.40
CA ARG A 489 -9.65 -9.06 25.91
C ARG A 489 -8.18 -9.47 25.77
N ASN A 490 -7.65 -10.17 26.76
CA ASN A 490 -6.26 -10.64 26.73
C ASN A 490 -6.02 -11.69 25.63
N VAL A 491 -6.98 -12.58 25.37
CA VAL A 491 -6.90 -13.55 24.26
C VAL A 491 -6.89 -12.82 22.91
N GLN A 492 -7.78 -11.84 22.71
CA GLN A 492 -7.80 -11.02 21.49
C GLN A 492 -6.49 -10.25 21.29
N GLU A 493 -5.89 -9.73 22.36
CA GLU A 493 -4.59 -9.06 22.30
C GLU A 493 -3.45 -10.02 21.94
N CYS A 494 -3.44 -11.23 22.50
CA CYS A 494 -2.48 -12.28 22.15
C CYS A 494 -2.64 -12.76 20.70
N GLU A 495 -3.88 -12.88 20.20
CA GLU A 495 -4.17 -13.20 18.80
C GLU A 495 -3.66 -12.10 17.86
N ALA A 496 -3.91 -10.83 18.18
CA ALA A 496 -3.38 -9.70 17.42
C ALA A 496 -1.85 -9.69 17.38
N ARG A 497 -1.18 -9.92 18.51
CA ARG A 497 0.29 -10.07 18.57
C ARG A 497 0.79 -11.26 17.75
N GLY A 498 0.07 -12.38 17.77
CA GLY A 498 0.36 -13.57 16.96
C GLY A 498 0.29 -13.30 15.45
N VAL A 499 -0.66 -12.47 15.01
CA VAL A 499 -0.77 -12.03 13.60
C VAL A 499 0.45 -11.19 13.21
N CYS A 500 0.84 -10.21 14.02
CA CYS A 500 2.02 -9.37 13.76
C CYS A 500 3.31 -10.19 13.66
N VAL A 501 3.52 -11.13 14.58
CA VAL A 501 4.70 -12.03 14.54
C VAL A 501 4.68 -12.93 13.32
N ASN A 502 3.51 -13.40 12.89
CA ASN A 502 3.37 -14.23 11.70
C ASN A 502 3.66 -13.45 10.40
N GLU A 503 3.24 -12.19 10.33
CA GLU A 503 3.60 -11.27 9.24
C GLU A 503 5.11 -11.04 9.18
N GLU A 504 5.75 -10.84 10.33
CA GLU A 504 7.19 -10.68 10.42
C GLU A 504 7.96 -11.94 10.02
N VAL A 505 7.49 -13.13 10.42
CA VAL A 505 8.06 -14.42 9.97
C VAL A 505 7.89 -14.59 8.45
N LYS A 506 6.76 -14.19 7.87
CA LYS A 506 6.57 -14.21 6.41
C LYS A 506 7.55 -13.26 5.72
N ARG A 507 7.73 -12.05 6.24
CA ARG A 507 8.69 -11.05 5.74
C ARG A 507 10.12 -11.60 5.77
N LEU A 508 10.54 -12.18 6.90
CA LEU A 508 11.86 -12.79 7.05
C LEU A 508 12.07 -13.98 6.11
N ARG A 509 11.05 -14.82 5.87
CA ARG A 509 11.14 -15.92 4.89
C ARG A 509 11.36 -15.40 3.48
N VAL A 510 10.69 -14.31 3.09
CA VAL A 510 10.89 -13.67 1.78
C VAL A 510 12.30 -13.08 1.68
N CYS A 511 12.78 -12.39 2.72
CA CYS A 511 14.15 -11.86 2.77
C CYS A 511 15.21 -12.98 2.63
N VAL A 512 15.03 -14.11 3.32
CA VAL A 512 15.93 -15.27 3.21
C VAL A 512 15.88 -15.90 1.81
N ALA A 513 14.69 -16.00 1.20
CA ALA A 513 14.55 -16.51 -0.16
C ALA A 513 15.24 -15.61 -1.20
N ASN A 514 15.11 -14.28 -1.04
CA ASN A 514 15.77 -13.29 -1.87
C ASN A 514 17.29 -13.33 -1.70
N ALA A 515 17.80 -13.35 -0.45
CA ALA A 515 19.22 -13.49 -0.19
C ALA A 515 19.80 -14.80 -0.76
N ALA A 516 19.05 -15.91 -0.70
CA ALA A 516 19.44 -17.16 -1.32
C ALA A 516 19.43 -17.12 -2.86
N ALA A 517 18.56 -16.31 -3.48
CA ALA A 517 18.54 -16.07 -4.91
C ALA A 517 19.72 -15.17 -5.34
N ASP A 518 20.02 -14.13 -4.57
CA ASP A 518 21.16 -13.24 -4.79
C ASP A 518 22.49 -14.01 -4.67
N LEU A 519 22.61 -14.92 -3.70
CA LEU A 519 23.80 -15.74 -3.53
C LEU A 519 23.97 -16.75 -4.69
N ARG A 520 22.85 -17.22 -5.28
CA ARG A 520 22.87 -18.04 -6.51
C ARG A 520 23.28 -17.21 -7.73
N SER A 521 22.78 -15.99 -7.86
CA SER A 521 23.15 -15.01 -8.90
C SER A 521 24.63 -14.62 -8.83
N LEU A 522 25.13 -14.30 -7.65
CA LEU A 522 26.56 -14.04 -7.42
C LEU A 522 27.42 -15.24 -7.76
N LYS A 523 26.96 -16.47 -7.46
CA LYS A 523 27.67 -17.70 -7.82
C LYS A 523 27.71 -17.92 -9.34
N THR A 524 26.64 -17.62 -10.07
CA THR A 524 26.63 -17.71 -11.55
C THR A 524 27.42 -16.59 -12.22
N GLN A 525 27.42 -15.37 -11.64
CA GLN A 525 28.30 -14.29 -12.08
C GLN A 525 29.76 -14.63 -11.85
N HIS A 526 30.12 -15.20 -10.69
CA HIS A 526 31.49 -15.60 -10.38
C HIS A 526 31.99 -16.69 -11.34
N THR A 527 31.18 -17.70 -11.68
CA THR A 527 31.55 -18.71 -12.68
C THR A 527 31.64 -18.11 -14.09
N HIS A 528 30.82 -17.11 -14.43
CA HIS A 528 30.92 -16.39 -15.70
C HIS A 528 32.19 -15.53 -15.79
N THR A 529 32.53 -14.77 -14.75
CA THR A 529 33.77 -13.98 -14.69
C THR A 529 35.00 -14.88 -14.70
N GLN A 530 34.95 -16.03 -14.01
CA GLN A 530 36.04 -17.01 -14.01
C GLN A 530 36.24 -17.62 -15.41
N THR A 531 35.16 -17.96 -16.12
CA THR A 531 35.26 -18.47 -17.49
C THR A 531 35.73 -17.41 -18.49
N GLN A 532 35.35 -16.15 -18.33
CA GLN A 532 35.88 -15.04 -19.14
C GLN A 532 37.36 -14.78 -18.87
N MET A 533 37.78 -14.79 -17.60
CA MET A 533 39.19 -14.64 -17.23
C MET A 533 40.03 -15.78 -17.80
N ASN A 534 39.56 -17.03 -17.73
CA ASN A 534 40.24 -18.17 -18.35
C ASN A 534 40.33 -18.03 -19.88
N LYS A 535 39.28 -17.53 -20.54
CA LYS A 535 39.30 -17.25 -21.99
C LYS A 535 40.30 -16.15 -22.34
N LEU A 536 40.35 -15.06 -21.57
CA LEU A 536 41.32 -13.97 -21.76
C LEU A 536 42.76 -14.43 -21.49
N GLN A 537 42.98 -15.25 -20.46
CA GLN A 537 44.28 -15.87 -20.20
C GLN A 537 44.69 -16.80 -21.35
N GLN A 538 43.76 -17.56 -21.92
CA GLN A 538 44.02 -18.42 -23.06
C GLN A 538 44.30 -17.63 -24.34
N GLN A 539 43.57 -16.53 -24.59
CA GLN A 539 43.87 -15.61 -25.70
C GLN A 539 45.24 -14.95 -25.54
N HIS A 540 45.58 -14.46 -24.35
CA HIS A 540 46.89 -13.88 -24.09
C HIS A 540 48.01 -14.92 -24.26
N HIS A 541 47.78 -16.17 -23.85
CA HIS A 541 48.73 -17.25 -24.07
C HIS A 541 48.92 -17.55 -25.57
N ASN A 542 47.82 -17.60 -26.33
CA ASN A 542 47.86 -17.77 -27.79
C ASN A 542 48.58 -16.60 -28.47
N ASP A 543 48.28 -15.35 -28.12
CA ASP A 543 48.94 -14.15 -28.67
C ASP A 543 50.45 -14.16 -28.37
N CYS A 544 50.84 -14.58 -27.17
CA CYS A 544 52.26 -14.76 -26.81
C CYS A 544 52.91 -15.85 -27.67
N GLN A 545 52.22 -16.95 -27.92
CA GLN A 545 52.69 -18.04 -28.77
C GLN A 545 52.77 -17.62 -30.25
N GLU A 546 51.83 -16.81 -30.74
CA GLU A 546 51.85 -16.21 -32.08
C GLU A 546 53.00 -15.20 -32.24
N LYS A 547 53.24 -14.35 -31.24
CA LYS A 547 54.41 -13.46 -31.22
C LYS A 547 55.72 -14.22 -31.18
N LEU A 548 55.79 -15.30 -30.40
CA LEU A 548 56.96 -16.17 -30.31
C LEU A 548 57.22 -16.92 -31.62
N THR A 549 56.17 -17.44 -32.26
CA THR A 549 56.28 -18.08 -33.57
C THR A 549 56.63 -17.08 -34.66
N PHE A 550 56.09 -15.86 -34.64
CA PHE A 550 56.50 -14.77 -35.53
C PHE A 550 57.98 -14.44 -35.35
N LEU A 551 58.46 -14.25 -34.11
CA LEU A 551 59.88 -14.02 -33.79
C LEU A 551 60.76 -15.19 -34.23
N HIS A 552 60.32 -16.42 -34.01
CA HIS A 552 61.04 -17.62 -34.47
C HIS A 552 61.11 -17.68 -36.00
N THR A 553 60.04 -17.28 -36.70
CA THR A 553 59.99 -17.22 -38.17
C THR A 553 60.85 -16.09 -38.71
N LEU A 554 60.86 -14.93 -38.04
CA LEU A 554 61.73 -13.79 -38.34
C LEU A 554 63.21 -14.17 -38.13
N TYR A 555 63.50 -14.87 -37.04
CA TYR A 555 64.83 -15.39 -36.72
C TYR A 555 65.29 -16.45 -37.73
N GLN A 556 64.40 -17.36 -38.14
CA GLN A 556 64.65 -18.32 -39.22
C GLN A 556 64.89 -17.62 -40.58
N ARG A 557 64.14 -16.56 -40.89
CA ARG A 557 64.36 -15.74 -42.11
C ARG A 557 65.65 -14.95 -42.07
N LEU A 558 66.03 -14.42 -40.90
CA LEU A 558 67.32 -13.76 -40.68
C LEU A 558 68.48 -14.75 -40.83
N LEU A 559 68.37 -15.95 -40.26
CA LEU A 559 69.37 -17.02 -40.43
C LEU A 559 69.47 -17.50 -41.89
N ALA A 560 68.35 -17.59 -42.61
CA ALA A 560 68.33 -17.91 -44.05
C ALA A 560 68.88 -16.76 -44.92
N GLY A 561 68.75 -15.50 -44.48
CA GLY A 561 69.28 -14.31 -45.14
C GLY A 561 70.78 -14.07 -44.92
N CYS A 562 71.43 -14.80 -44.00
CA CYS A 562 72.84 -14.62 -43.64
C CYS A 562 73.85 -15.44 -44.48
N VAL A 563 73.44 -16.08 -45.59
CA VAL A 563 74.36 -16.89 -46.43
C VAL A 563 74.92 -16.13 -47.65
N LEU A 564 74.59 -14.85 -47.88
CA LEU A 564 75.22 -14.04 -48.93
C LEU A 564 75.57 -12.63 -48.44
N VAL A 565 76.68 -12.50 -47.72
CA VAL A 565 77.42 -11.23 -47.66
C VAL A 565 78.82 -11.46 -48.25
N THR A 566 78.86 -11.46 -49.58
CA THR A 566 79.99 -10.82 -50.30
C THR A 566 79.58 -9.35 -50.54
N PRO A 567 80.50 -8.38 -50.44
CA PRO A 567 80.13 -6.97 -50.35
C PRO A 567 79.73 -6.42 -51.72
N PRO A 568 78.62 -5.66 -51.87
CA PRO A 568 78.38 -4.90 -53.10
C PRO A 568 78.88 -3.47 -52.95
N HIS A 569 79.60 -3.04 -53.97
CA HIS A 569 80.02 -1.67 -54.22
C HIS A 569 78.82 -0.70 -54.35
N SER A 570 79.02 0.52 -53.82
CA SER A 570 78.49 1.82 -54.26
C SER A 570 77.22 1.85 -55.12
N MET A 571 76.10 2.30 -54.54
CA MET A 571 74.94 2.85 -55.25
C MET A 571 74.77 4.37 -55.02
N LEU A 572 75.88 5.10 -54.88
CA LEU A 572 75.91 6.57 -55.08
C LEU A 572 76.43 6.83 -56.51
N GLY A 573 75.59 6.51 -57.49
CA GLY A 573 75.80 6.89 -58.88
C GLY A 573 75.17 8.26 -59.12
N SER A 574 76.02 9.29 -59.17
CA SER A 574 75.80 10.63 -59.77
C SER A 574 74.35 11.15 -59.81
N PHE A 575 73.82 11.60 -58.67
CA PHE A 575 72.88 12.73 -58.72
C PHE A 575 73.72 14.00 -58.88
N SER A 576 73.41 14.82 -59.87
CA SER A 576 73.93 16.18 -59.91
C SER A 576 73.41 16.95 -58.68
N TRP A 577 74.20 17.88 -58.15
CA TRP A 577 73.77 18.69 -57.00
C TRP A 577 72.44 19.40 -57.24
N ALA A 578 72.14 19.72 -58.51
CA ALA A 578 70.86 20.24 -58.97
C ALA A 578 69.69 19.27 -58.73
N GLU A 579 69.85 17.98 -59.06
CA GLU A 579 68.79 16.97 -58.87
C GLU A 579 68.53 16.69 -57.38
N LEU A 580 69.58 16.65 -56.56
CA LEU A 580 69.44 16.42 -55.13
C LEU A 580 68.81 17.66 -54.44
N SER A 581 69.20 18.86 -54.86
CA SER A 581 68.54 20.10 -54.41
C SER A 581 67.09 20.19 -54.88
N GLY A 582 66.77 19.68 -56.08
CA GLY A 582 65.40 19.63 -56.60
C GLY A 582 64.52 18.67 -55.81
N VAL A 583 65.02 17.48 -55.47
CA VAL A 583 64.29 16.51 -54.64
C VAL A 583 64.09 17.03 -53.22
N VAL A 584 65.11 17.65 -52.62
CA VAL A 584 64.98 18.27 -51.29
C VAL A 584 64.01 19.45 -51.33
N GLN A 585 64.05 20.30 -52.35
CA GLN A 585 63.11 21.41 -52.52
C GLN A 585 61.67 20.90 -52.73
N GLU A 586 61.46 19.86 -53.54
CA GLU A 586 60.14 19.27 -53.74
C GLU A 586 59.58 18.67 -52.45
N HIS A 587 60.43 18.01 -51.64
CA HIS A 587 60.02 17.51 -50.33
C HIS A 587 59.70 18.65 -49.34
N VAL A 588 60.46 19.73 -49.34
CA VAL A 588 60.19 20.91 -48.52
C VAL A 588 58.89 21.59 -48.95
N ASP A 589 58.67 21.77 -50.25
CA ASP A 589 57.45 22.36 -50.80
C ASP A 589 56.22 21.49 -50.48
N ARG A 590 56.36 20.17 -50.58
CA ARG A 590 55.30 19.21 -50.25
C ARG A 590 54.95 19.21 -48.76
N LEU A 591 55.96 19.23 -47.89
CA LEU A 591 55.76 19.35 -46.44
C LEU A 591 55.16 20.70 -46.05
N THR A 592 55.56 21.78 -46.72
CA THR A 592 55.02 23.13 -46.48
C THR A 592 53.56 23.22 -46.93
N SER A 593 53.23 22.59 -48.07
CA SER A 593 51.86 22.44 -48.55
C SER A 593 51.00 21.63 -47.57
N ASP A 594 51.47 20.45 -47.15
CA ASP A 594 50.74 19.58 -46.21
C ASP A 594 50.52 20.27 -44.86
N LEU A 595 51.51 21.04 -44.38
CA LEU A 595 51.39 21.85 -43.18
C LEU A 595 50.37 22.99 -43.34
N SER A 596 50.34 23.66 -44.49
CA SER A 596 49.37 24.72 -44.76
C SER A 596 47.93 24.18 -44.80
N VAL A 597 47.73 22.99 -45.37
CA VAL A 597 46.44 22.29 -45.42
C VAL A 597 46.02 21.82 -44.03
N ALA A 598 46.97 21.32 -43.22
CA ALA A 598 46.70 20.97 -41.83
C ALA A 598 46.29 22.20 -41.00
N ASN A 599 46.97 23.34 -41.17
CA ASN A 599 46.61 24.59 -40.50
C ASN A 599 45.21 25.09 -40.90
N GLN A 600 44.83 25.01 -42.18
CA GLN A 600 43.47 25.35 -42.61
C GLN A 600 42.40 24.46 -41.97
N LYS A 601 42.68 23.15 -41.82
CA LYS A 601 41.78 22.23 -41.12
C LYS A 601 41.64 22.55 -39.64
N VAL A 602 42.75 22.93 -38.97
CA VAL A 602 42.73 23.37 -37.58
C VAL A 602 41.88 24.63 -37.43
N SER A 603 42.09 25.65 -38.26
CA SER A 603 41.28 26.88 -38.23
C SER A 603 39.79 26.63 -38.50
N HIS A 604 39.47 25.69 -39.40
CA HIS A 604 38.08 25.29 -39.62
C HIS A 604 37.48 24.61 -38.37
N LEU A 605 38.20 23.69 -37.74
CA LEU A 605 37.75 23.02 -36.51
C LEU A 605 37.60 24.01 -35.35
N GLU A 606 38.50 24.98 -35.22
CA GLU A 606 38.39 26.07 -34.24
C GLU A 606 37.10 26.87 -34.46
N SER A 607 36.80 27.29 -35.69
CA SER A 607 35.55 28.01 -36.00
C SER A 607 34.28 27.18 -35.72
N VAL A 608 34.33 25.87 -35.94
CA VAL A 608 33.21 24.96 -35.63
C VAL A 608 33.05 24.77 -34.13
N CYS A 609 34.15 24.69 -33.38
CA CYS A 609 34.14 24.62 -31.93
C CYS A 609 33.59 25.91 -31.31
N GLU A 610 33.99 27.07 -31.82
CA GLU A 610 33.44 28.38 -31.42
C GLU A 610 31.95 28.51 -31.75
N GLY A 611 31.51 28.04 -32.92
CA GLY A 611 30.09 28.00 -33.28
C GLY A 611 29.29 27.09 -32.33
N LYS A 612 29.84 25.93 -31.96
CA LYS A 612 29.22 25.00 -31.02
C LYS A 612 29.21 25.52 -29.58
N SER A 613 30.25 26.21 -29.13
CA SER A 613 30.27 26.81 -27.80
C SER A 613 29.24 27.94 -27.69
N ALA A 614 29.13 28.81 -28.70
CA ALA A 614 28.12 29.86 -28.74
C ALA A 614 26.68 29.30 -28.74
N ALA A 615 26.44 28.22 -29.50
CA ALA A 615 25.14 27.52 -29.47
C ALA A 615 24.84 26.91 -28.09
N LEU A 616 25.85 26.34 -27.43
CA LEU A 616 25.71 25.74 -26.10
C LEU A 616 25.46 26.82 -25.02
N GLU A 617 26.10 27.98 -25.13
CA GLU A 617 25.81 29.13 -24.27
C GLU A 617 24.38 29.64 -24.46
N SER A 618 23.90 29.76 -25.70
CA SER A 618 22.50 30.12 -25.99
C SER A 618 21.50 29.13 -25.39
N VAL A 619 21.75 27.81 -25.52
CA VAL A 619 20.89 26.79 -24.92
C VAL A 619 20.93 26.86 -23.39
N SER A 620 22.10 27.12 -22.80
CA SER A 620 22.24 27.28 -21.34
C SER A 620 21.48 28.50 -20.82
N ALA A 621 21.44 29.60 -21.57
CA ALA A 621 20.69 30.80 -21.24
C ALA A 621 19.17 30.54 -21.31
N GLN A 622 18.70 29.83 -22.34
CA GLN A 622 17.30 29.44 -22.47
C GLN A 622 16.84 28.49 -21.36
N LEU A 623 17.70 27.56 -20.93
CA LEU A 623 17.40 26.67 -19.81
C LEU A 623 17.28 27.44 -18.49
N ARG A 624 18.18 28.40 -18.23
CA ARG A 624 18.08 29.27 -17.04
C ARG A 624 16.79 30.09 -17.05
N GLN A 625 16.42 30.67 -18.20
CA GLN A 625 15.17 31.41 -18.32
C GLN A 625 13.94 30.52 -18.06
N ARG A 626 13.97 29.27 -18.54
CA ARG A 626 12.90 28.29 -18.25
C ARG A 626 12.85 27.93 -16.77
N GLU A 627 13.99 27.69 -16.15
CA GLU A 627 14.08 27.40 -14.72
C GLU A 627 13.53 28.55 -13.86
N GLU A 628 13.90 29.79 -14.18
CA GLU A 628 13.37 30.99 -13.52
C GLU A 628 11.85 31.14 -13.71
N SER A 629 11.33 30.85 -14.91
CA SER A 629 9.88 30.90 -15.16
C SER A 629 9.11 29.82 -14.39
N TRP A 630 9.68 28.62 -14.27
CA TRP A 630 9.10 27.52 -13.48
C TRP A 630 9.18 27.79 -11.98
N SER A 631 10.27 28.41 -11.52
CA SER A 631 10.42 28.83 -10.13
C SER A 631 9.36 29.87 -9.76
N LYS A 632 9.15 30.89 -10.61
CA LYS A 632 8.08 31.88 -10.42
C LYS A 632 6.69 31.24 -10.40
N GLN A 633 6.39 30.36 -11.37
CA GLN A 633 5.09 29.69 -11.40
C GLN A 633 4.85 28.80 -10.16
N ARG A 634 5.90 28.16 -9.64
CA ARG A 634 5.83 27.37 -8.40
C ARG A 634 5.58 28.26 -7.19
N GLU A 635 6.23 29.41 -7.11
CA GLU A 635 6.04 30.39 -6.05
C GLU A 635 4.63 31.01 -6.09
N ASP A 636 4.12 31.33 -7.28
CA ASP A 636 2.74 31.79 -7.49
C ASP A 636 1.72 30.72 -7.09
N LEU A 637 1.96 29.45 -7.45
CA LEU A 637 1.09 28.34 -7.04
C LEU A 637 1.14 28.14 -5.50
N HIS A 638 2.32 28.25 -4.90
CA HIS A 638 2.48 28.14 -3.46
C HIS A 638 1.77 29.29 -2.71
N THR A 639 1.87 30.52 -3.21
CA THR A 639 1.15 31.67 -2.64
C THR A 639 -0.37 31.52 -2.82
N GLN A 640 -0.85 30.96 -3.93
CA GLN A 640 -2.26 30.62 -4.12
C GLN A 640 -2.74 29.53 -3.16
N HIS A 641 -1.98 28.44 -3.00
CA HIS A 641 -2.32 27.36 -2.06
C HIS A 641 -2.33 27.85 -0.61
N THR A 642 -1.34 28.65 -0.21
CA THR A 642 -1.30 29.24 1.15
C THR A 642 -2.45 30.22 1.37
N HIS A 643 -2.84 31.00 0.37
CA HIS A 643 -4.02 31.87 0.45
C HIS A 643 -5.31 31.06 0.59
N LEU A 644 -5.50 30.01 -0.21
CA LEU A 644 -6.68 29.16 -0.19
C LEU A 644 -6.77 28.38 1.13
N ASN A 645 -5.65 27.90 1.65
CA ASN A 645 -5.59 27.27 2.98
C ASN A 645 -5.97 28.26 4.09
N LYS A 646 -5.50 29.52 4.05
CA LYS A 646 -5.92 30.54 5.01
C LYS A 646 -7.42 30.84 4.92
N GLN A 647 -7.98 30.90 3.70
CA GLN A 647 -9.42 31.06 3.51
C GLN A 647 -10.22 29.87 4.05
N LEU A 648 -9.75 28.64 3.82
CA LEU A 648 -10.39 27.43 4.35
C LEU A 648 -10.30 27.39 5.88
N GLN A 649 -9.15 27.73 6.47
CA GLN A 649 -9.00 27.85 7.92
C GLN A 649 -9.96 28.88 8.52
N HIS A 650 -10.13 30.05 7.89
CA HIS A 650 -11.09 31.05 8.32
C HIS A 650 -12.53 30.54 8.23
N LYS A 651 -12.89 29.86 7.13
CA LYS A 651 -14.22 29.24 6.98
C LYS A 651 -14.48 28.15 8.01
N ILE A 652 -13.48 27.32 8.32
CA ILE A 652 -13.57 26.29 9.36
C ILE A 652 -13.76 26.95 10.72
N GLN A 653 -13.00 27.99 11.06
CA GLN A 653 -13.16 28.74 12.32
C GLN A 653 -14.53 29.40 12.43
N ASP A 654 -15.05 29.98 11.35
CA ASP A 654 -16.40 30.55 11.32
C ASP A 654 -17.49 29.48 11.49
N LEU A 655 -17.36 28.34 10.81
CA LEU A 655 -18.27 27.21 10.96
C LEU A 655 -18.21 26.63 12.37
N SER A 656 -17.03 26.50 12.97
CA SER A 656 -16.88 26.08 14.37
C SER A 656 -17.52 27.07 15.33
N ARG A 657 -17.40 28.39 15.10
CA ARG A 657 -18.06 29.41 15.92
C ARG A 657 -19.58 29.36 15.77
N GLN A 658 -20.09 29.11 14.56
CA GLN A 658 -21.51 28.91 14.31
C GLN A 658 -22.03 27.63 14.96
N LEU A 659 -21.24 26.56 14.94
CA LEU A 659 -21.55 25.29 15.59
C LEU A 659 -21.63 25.47 17.11
N GLN A 660 -20.65 26.11 17.73
CA GLN A 660 -20.67 26.41 19.18
C GLN A 660 -21.86 27.29 19.58
N GLN A 661 -22.26 28.25 18.73
CA GLN A 661 -23.46 29.06 18.96
C GLN A 661 -24.75 28.26 18.79
N ALA A 662 -24.79 27.30 17.85
CA ALA A 662 -25.92 26.40 17.67
C ALA A 662 -26.01 25.39 18.82
N GLU A 663 -24.89 24.82 19.25
CA GLU A 663 -24.77 23.94 20.41
C GLU A 663 -25.24 24.65 21.68
N GLY A 664 -24.81 25.89 21.94
CA GLY A 664 -25.29 26.66 23.08
C GLY A 664 -26.82 26.89 23.07
N ARG A 665 -27.42 27.07 21.88
CA ARG A 665 -28.89 27.17 21.75
C ARG A 665 -29.57 25.82 21.96
N VAL A 666 -29.01 24.74 21.43
CA VAL A 666 -29.51 23.37 21.62
C VAL A 666 -29.47 22.97 23.08
N HIS A 667 -28.36 23.21 23.80
CA HIS A 667 -28.26 22.92 25.24
C HIS A 667 -29.28 23.72 26.06
N SER A 668 -29.57 24.97 25.69
CA SER A 668 -30.61 25.78 26.36
C SER A 668 -32.02 25.24 26.12
N LEU A 669 -32.30 24.73 24.91
CA LEU A 669 -33.58 24.14 24.55
C LEU A 669 -33.75 22.75 25.18
N GLU A 670 -32.71 21.92 25.17
CA GLU A 670 -32.66 20.60 25.81
C GLU A 670 -32.89 20.71 27.32
N HIS A 671 -32.34 21.73 27.98
CA HIS A 671 -32.60 21.96 29.41
C HIS A 671 -34.06 22.32 29.69
N THR A 672 -34.69 23.16 28.84
CA THR A 672 -36.13 23.48 28.97
C THR A 672 -37.03 22.30 28.62
N GLN A 673 -36.61 21.48 27.64
CA GLN A 673 -37.33 20.30 27.18
C GLN A 673 -37.26 19.17 28.21
N CYS A 674 -36.11 18.94 28.85
CA CYS A 674 -35.95 17.97 29.94
C CYS A 674 -36.86 18.28 31.14
N GLN A 675 -37.06 19.55 31.48
CA GLN A 675 -37.97 19.95 32.56
C GLN A 675 -39.44 19.66 32.22
N GLN A 676 -39.85 19.94 30.97
CA GLN A 676 -41.21 19.64 30.49
C GLN A 676 -41.44 18.13 30.31
N GLU A 677 -40.45 17.39 29.83
CA GLU A 677 -40.51 15.93 29.66
C GLU A 677 -40.61 15.19 31.00
N GLN A 678 -39.96 15.66 32.07
CA GLN A 678 -40.09 15.09 33.41
C GLN A 678 -41.49 15.30 34.01
N GLU A 679 -42.17 16.41 33.70
CA GLU A 679 -43.55 16.65 34.13
C GLU A 679 -44.55 15.81 33.33
N VAL A 680 -44.35 15.68 32.01
CA VAL A 680 -45.13 14.81 31.13
C VAL A 680 -44.94 13.34 31.52
N MET A 681 -43.73 12.88 31.84
CA MET A 681 -43.46 11.49 32.24
C MET A 681 -44.13 11.13 33.58
N ARG A 682 -44.20 12.06 34.55
CA ARG A 682 -44.94 11.89 35.81
C ARG A 682 -46.46 11.82 35.60
N LEU A 683 -46.99 12.57 34.64
CA LEU A 683 -48.42 12.51 34.27
C LEU A 683 -48.75 11.27 33.43
N VAL A 684 -47.85 10.83 32.54
CA VAL A 684 -47.98 9.59 31.77
C VAL A 684 -47.97 8.39 32.71
N SER A 685 -47.10 8.35 33.72
CA SER A 685 -47.09 7.26 34.71
C SER A 685 -48.37 7.25 35.57
N ALA A 686 -48.86 8.40 36.02
CA ALA A 686 -50.15 8.51 36.71
C ALA A 686 -51.34 8.08 35.82
N SER A 687 -51.32 8.44 34.53
CA SER A 687 -52.33 8.01 33.55
C SER A 687 -52.23 6.51 33.21
N GLY A 688 -51.04 5.93 33.26
CA GLY A 688 -50.79 4.50 33.10
C GLY A 688 -51.34 3.67 34.25
N VAL A 689 -51.19 4.14 35.50
CA VAL A 689 -51.80 3.51 36.68
C VAL A 689 -53.32 3.57 36.61
N LEU A 690 -53.90 4.73 36.26
CA LEU A 690 -55.36 4.86 36.07
C LEU A 690 -55.88 3.97 34.93
N ALA A 691 -55.18 3.90 33.81
CA ALA A 691 -55.52 3.00 32.70
C ALA A 691 -55.46 1.53 33.13
N GLY A 692 -54.44 1.13 33.90
CA GLY A 692 -54.30 -0.22 34.46
C GLY A 692 -55.44 -0.60 35.40
N CYS A 693 -55.82 0.28 36.33
CA CYS A 693 -56.93 0.04 37.26
C CYS A 693 -58.28 -0.06 36.53
N VAL A 694 -58.54 0.85 35.57
CA VAL A 694 -59.78 0.86 34.79
C VAL A 694 -59.87 -0.36 33.87
N ARG A 695 -58.76 -0.79 33.26
CA ARG A 695 -58.69 -2.00 32.42
C ARG A 695 -58.90 -3.27 33.26
N GLY A 696 -58.32 -3.34 34.47
CA GLY A 696 -58.55 -4.44 35.42
C GLY A 696 -60.01 -4.58 35.83
N LEU A 697 -60.66 -3.46 36.22
CA LEU A 697 -62.09 -3.45 36.57
C LEU A 697 -62.97 -3.81 35.37
N ARG A 698 -62.65 -3.32 34.16
CA ARG A 698 -63.41 -3.62 32.96
C ARG A 698 -63.26 -5.08 32.52
N ARG A 699 -62.07 -5.68 32.64
CA ARG A 699 -61.85 -7.13 32.43
C ARG A 699 -62.72 -7.97 33.37
N GLN A 700 -62.78 -7.60 34.65
CA GLN A 700 -63.65 -8.28 35.62
C GLN A 700 -65.13 -8.20 35.23
N VAL A 701 -65.60 -7.01 34.81
CA VAL A 701 -66.98 -6.82 34.33
C VAL A 701 -67.25 -7.64 33.05
N CYS A 702 -66.35 -7.64 32.08
CA CYS A 702 -66.48 -8.43 30.85
C CYS A 702 -66.49 -9.93 31.12
N ALA A 703 -65.63 -10.42 32.01
CA ALA A 703 -65.60 -11.82 32.44
C ALA A 703 -66.90 -12.23 33.14
N LEU A 704 -67.44 -11.38 34.02
CA LEU A 704 -68.72 -11.62 34.70
C LEU A 704 -69.91 -11.63 33.72
N VAL A 705 -69.92 -10.74 32.72
CA VAL A 705 -70.96 -10.71 31.67
C VAL A 705 -70.89 -11.99 30.83
N TRP A 706 -69.69 -12.42 30.44
CA TRP A 706 -69.51 -13.67 29.70
C TRP A 706 -69.94 -14.89 30.51
N GLN A 707 -69.49 -15.01 31.77
CA GLN A 707 -69.92 -16.07 32.69
C GLN A 707 -71.44 -16.10 32.85
N LYS A 708 -72.09 -14.94 32.99
CA LYS A 708 -73.55 -14.82 33.04
C LYS A 708 -74.20 -15.35 31.76
N THR A 709 -73.69 -15.00 30.58
CA THR A 709 -74.26 -15.47 29.29
C THR A 709 -74.13 -16.98 29.12
N VAL A 710 -72.97 -17.56 29.46
CA VAL A 710 -72.73 -19.01 29.38
C VAL A 710 -73.63 -19.75 30.37
N LEU A 711 -73.73 -19.28 31.62
CA LEU A 711 -74.64 -19.83 32.62
C LEU A 711 -76.10 -19.78 32.14
N GLN A 712 -76.51 -18.67 31.54
CA GLN A 712 -77.87 -18.47 31.05
C GLN A 712 -78.18 -19.42 29.88
N GLU A 713 -77.24 -19.65 28.95
CA GLU A 713 -77.39 -20.65 27.88
C GLU A 713 -77.48 -22.08 28.41
N GLN A 714 -76.67 -22.45 29.42
CA GLN A 714 -76.71 -23.80 30.01
C GLN A 714 -78.00 -24.05 30.79
N VAL A 715 -78.51 -23.06 31.52
CA VAL A 715 -79.81 -23.13 32.20
C VAL A 715 -80.95 -23.28 31.18
N CYS A 716 -80.90 -22.55 30.06
CA CYS A 716 -81.88 -22.71 28.98
C CYS A 716 -81.82 -24.12 28.36
N GLY A 717 -80.61 -24.61 28.06
CA GLY A 717 -80.40 -25.97 27.52
C GLY A 717 -80.88 -27.08 28.46
N ALA A 718 -80.64 -26.93 29.77
CA ALA A 718 -81.14 -27.84 30.79
C ALA A 718 -82.68 -27.82 30.90
N GLY A 719 -83.31 -26.66 30.67
CA GLY A 719 -84.77 -26.52 30.59
C GLY A 719 -85.38 -27.25 29.39
N VAL A 720 -84.75 -27.11 28.22
CA VAL A 720 -85.12 -27.84 27.00
C VAL A 720 -84.97 -29.35 27.22
N LEU A 721 -83.81 -29.83 27.69
CA LEU A 721 -83.58 -31.24 27.97
C LEU A 721 -84.60 -31.83 28.96
N ARG A 722 -84.95 -31.07 30.02
CA ARG A 722 -86.02 -31.47 30.96
C ARG A 722 -87.36 -31.65 30.25
N SER A 723 -87.71 -30.73 29.36
CA SER A 723 -88.96 -30.78 28.59
C SER A 723 -88.99 -31.94 27.57
N GLU A 724 -87.85 -32.27 26.94
CA GLU A 724 -87.68 -33.42 26.04
C GLU A 724 -87.76 -34.75 26.80
N VAL A 725 -87.14 -34.84 27.99
CA VAL A 725 -87.19 -36.04 28.85
C VAL A 725 -88.61 -36.25 29.40
N SER A 726 -89.30 -35.18 29.79
CA SER A 726 -90.72 -35.25 30.17
C SER A 726 -91.62 -35.69 29.01
N ARG A 727 -91.37 -35.21 27.78
CA ARG A 727 -92.08 -35.67 26.56
C ARG A 727 -91.81 -37.14 26.23
N LEU A 728 -90.56 -37.60 26.38
CA LEU A 728 -90.19 -39.01 26.20
C LEU A 728 -90.82 -39.92 27.27
N LEU A 729 -90.86 -39.48 28.52
CA LEU A 729 -91.54 -40.19 29.61
C LEU A 729 -93.05 -40.28 29.40
N GLN A 730 -93.69 -39.22 28.86
CA GLN A 730 -95.10 -39.26 28.45
C GLN A 730 -95.33 -40.21 27.27
N ALA A 731 -94.49 -40.19 26.24
CA ALA A 731 -94.59 -41.08 25.08
C ALA A 731 -94.37 -42.57 25.44
N LEU A 732 -93.61 -42.86 26.50
CA LEU A 732 -93.40 -44.21 27.02
C LEU A 732 -94.45 -44.65 28.04
N GLY A 733 -95.24 -43.71 28.58
CA GLY A 733 -96.25 -43.95 29.61
C GLY A 733 -97.65 -44.23 29.08
N ASP A 734 -97.98 -43.76 27.86
CA ASP A 734 -99.35 -43.84 27.34
C ASP A 734 -99.52 -44.92 26.27
N GLY A 735 -99.99 -46.07 26.72
CA GLY A 735 -100.28 -47.23 25.88
C GLY A 735 -101.02 -48.28 26.68
N GLY A 736 -102.31 -48.01 26.94
CA GLY A 736 -103.20 -48.93 27.65
C GLY A 736 -103.37 -50.26 26.90
N VAL A 737 -102.57 -51.27 27.22
CA VAL A 737 -102.89 -52.68 26.96
C VAL A 737 -102.32 -53.56 28.07
N LYS A 738 -103.17 -54.40 28.66
CA LYS A 738 -102.83 -55.37 29.72
C LYS A 738 -101.86 -56.43 29.17
N GLY A 739 -100.57 -56.33 29.51
CA GLY A 739 -99.52 -57.31 29.17
C GLY A 739 -98.33 -57.23 30.13
N ARG A 740 -98.00 -58.35 30.77
CA ARG A 740 -97.25 -58.53 32.03
C ARG A 740 -95.78 -58.07 32.01
N GLY A 741 -95.33 -57.49 33.13
CA GLY A 741 -93.96 -57.46 33.73
C GLY A 741 -92.74 -57.12 32.87
N VAL A 742 -92.50 -57.86 31.79
CA VAL A 742 -91.27 -57.85 31.01
C VAL A 742 -91.13 -56.58 30.18
N ARG A 743 -92.23 -55.99 29.68
CA ARG A 743 -92.17 -54.71 28.96
C ARG A 743 -91.86 -53.52 29.89
N ARG A 744 -92.36 -53.53 31.14
CA ARG A 744 -92.05 -52.50 32.14
C ARG A 744 -90.60 -52.60 32.64
N PHE A 745 -90.08 -53.81 32.78
CA PHE A 745 -88.67 -54.01 33.09
C PHE A 745 -87.78 -53.56 31.93
N ARG A 746 -88.13 -53.91 30.67
CA ARG A 746 -87.37 -53.45 29.50
C ARG A 746 -87.48 -51.94 29.27
N SER A 747 -88.63 -51.31 29.50
CA SER A 747 -88.76 -49.86 29.42
C SER A 747 -88.03 -49.15 30.56
N GLY A 748 -88.06 -49.71 31.79
CA GLY A 748 -87.28 -49.22 32.92
C GLY A 748 -85.77 -49.34 32.69
N VAL A 749 -85.29 -50.48 32.16
CA VAL A 749 -83.88 -50.69 31.82
C VAL A 749 -83.43 -49.79 30.66
N ILE A 750 -84.25 -49.61 29.63
CA ILE A 750 -83.94 -48.68 28.52
C ILE A 750 -83.94 -47.24 29.01
N ALA A 751 -84.86 -46.84 29.90
CA ALA A 751 -84.86 -45.51 30.51
C ALA A 751 -83.63 -45.29 31.40
N VAL A 752 -83.23 -46.28 32.20
CA VAL A 752 -82.03 -46.21 33.05
C VAL A 752 -80.75 -46.24 32.22
N LEU A 753 -80.68 -47.00 31.13
CA LEU A 753 -79.55 -47.00 30.20
C LEU A 753 -79.48 -45.70 29.38
N ALA A 754 -80.62 -45.14 28.97
CA ALA A 754 -80.68 -43.84 28.30
C ALA A 754 -80.27 -42.72 29.27
N ALA A 755 -80.76 -42.74 30.51
CA ALA A 755 -80.33 -41.83 31.57
C ALA A 755 -78.84 -42.01 31.91
N GLY A 756 -78.34 -43.25 31.94
CA GLY A 756 -76.93 -43.58 32.14
C GLY A 756 -76.03 -43.09 31.00
N ARG A 757 -76.48 -43.22 29.75
CA ARG A 757 -75.78 -42.70 28.55
C ARG A 757 -75.84 -41.18 28.46
N LEU A 758 -76.96 -40.55 28.82
CA LEU A 758 -77.10 -39.10 28.92
C LEU A 758 -76.25 -38.53 30.06
N ARG A 759 -76.14 -39.24 31.20
CA ARG A 759 -75.25 -38.89 32.31
C ARG A 759 -73.77 -39.08 31.94
N ALA A 760 -73.44 -40.08 31.12
CA ALA A 760 -72.10 -40.27 30.56
C ALA A 760 -71.73 -39.22 29.50
N LEU A 761 -72.69 -38.78 28.68
CA LEU A 761 -72.53 -37.65 27.75
C LEU A 761 -72.41 -36.32 28.51
N GLY A 762 -73.18 -36.14 29.60
CA GLY A 762 -73.06 -34.99 30.50
C GLY A 762 -71.71 -34.93 31.24
N ARG A 763 -71.12 -36.09 31.59
CA ARG A 763 -69.75 -36.18 32.13
C ARG A 763 -68.65 -35.86 31.11
N ARG A 764 -68.98 -35.74 29.82
CA ARG A 764 -68.09 -35.30 28.73
C ARG A 764 -68.35 -33.86 28.28
N SER A 765 -69.18 -33.11 29.01
CA SER A 765 -69.33 -31.66 28.84
C SER A 765 -68.05 -30.94 29.26
N THR A 766 -67.52 -30.09 28.38
CA THR A 766 -66.21 -29.42 28.49
C THR A 766 -66.17 -28.24 29.48
N VAL A 767 -67.17 -28.10 30.36
CA VAL A 767 -67.30 -26.95 31.27
C VAL A 767 -67.31 -27.45 32.73
N MET A 768 -66.30 -27.05 33.49
CA MET A 768 -66.19 -27.31 34.93
C MET A 768 -66.49 -26.03 35.71
N PHE A 769 -67.33 -26.13 36.74
CA PHE A 769 -67.53 -25.05 37.71
C PHE A 769 -66.42 -25.12 38.74
N ARG A 770 -65.54 -24.12 38.80
CA ARG A 770 -64.49 -24.03 39.83
C ARG A 770 -64.78 -22.83 40.72
N VAL A 771 -64.99 -23.10 42.01
CA VAL A 771 -65.08 -22.08 43.06
C VAL A 771 -63.66 -21.83 43.54
N ALA A 772 -63.09 -20.68 43.19
CA ALA A 772 -61.81 -20.25 43.71
C ALA A 772 -62.04 -19.37 44.95
N LEU A 773 -61.45 -19.77 46.08
CA LEU A 773 -61.40 -18.95 47.30
C LEU A 773 -60.13 -18.08 47.25
N GLY A 774 -60.27 -16.88 46.69
CA GLY A 774 -59.22 -15.85 46.75
C GLY A 774 -59.31 -15.05 48.04
N LEU A 775 -58.15 -14.60 48.54
CA LEU A 775 -58.01 -13.77 49.74
C LEU A 775 -58.67 -12.39 49.55
N GLY A 776 -59.83 -12.19 50.20
CA GLY A 776 -60.43 -10.87 50.42
C GLY A 776 -61.62 -10.52 49.52
N LEU A 777 -62.83 -10.73 50.04
CA LEU A 777 -64.17 -10.31 49.58
C LEU A 777 -64.79 -11.06 48.38
N GLN A 778 -65.73 -11.95 48.76
CA GLN A 778 -66.74 -12.74 48.02
C GLN A 778 -66.26 -13.89 47.08
N PRO A 779 -66.93 -15.07 47.16
CA PRO A 779 -66.59 -16.23 46.33
C PRO A 779 -66.96 -15.98 44.86
N LEU A 780 -65.96 -16.03 43.97
CA LEU A 780 -66.15 -15.90 42.53
C LEU A 780 -66.34 -17.28 41.90
N LEU A 781 -67.54 -17.56 41.39
CA LEU A 781 -67.87 -18.75 40.60
C LEU A 781 -67.30 -18.59 39.18
N SER A 782 -66.19 -19.26 38.87
CA SER A 782 -65.63 -19.26 37.51
C SER A 782 -66.13 -20.45 36.68
N VAL A 783 -66.47 -20.19 35.42
CA VAL A 783 -67.00 -21.16 34.45
C VAL A 783 -66.02 -21.24 33.28
N ASN A 784 -65.05 -22.16 33.31
CA ASN A 784 -64.03 -22.22 32.25
C ASN A 784 -64.25 -23.44 31.33
N GLN A 785 -64.05 -23.24 30.02
CA GLN A 785 -63.85 -24.34 29.06
C GLN A 785 -62.36 -24.68 29.01
N LEU A 786 -62.01 -25.95 29.19
CA LEU A 786 -60.64 -26.44 29.08
C LEU A 786 -60.11 -26.27 27.64
N LYS A 787 -59.22 -25.29 27.44
CA LYS A 787 -58.20 -25.35 26.40
C LYS A 787 -56.86 -25.52 27.11
N LEU A 788 -56.17 -26.62 26.83
CA LEU A 788 -54.80 -26.82 27.30
C LEU A 788 -53.86 -26.02 26.40
N GLY A 789 -53.06 -25.15 27.02
CA GLY A 789 -51.84 -24.56 26.47
C GLY A 789 -52.08 -23.32 25.61
N GLU A 790 -51.97 -22.14 26.22
CA GLU A 790 -51.72 -20.81 25.60
C GLU A 790 -51.79 -19.66 26.63
N GLU A 791 -51.67 -19.91 27.95
CA GLU A 791 -51.85 -18.86 28.97
C GLU A 791 -50.60 -17.98 29.18
N GLU A 792 -49.39 -18.46 28.83
CA GLU A 792 -48.14 -17.70 29.08
C GLU A 792 -47.74 -16.74 27.93
N GLU A 793 -48.17 -16.98 26.69
CA GLU A 793 -47.87 -16.08 25.56
C GLU A 793 -48.82 -14.87 25.46
N GLU A 794 -50.05 -14.97 25.99
CA GLU A 794 -51.04 -13.87 25.95
C GLU A 794 -50.72 -12.72 26.91
N GLU A 795 -50.08 -12.98 28.06
CA GLU A 795 -49.72 -11.94 29.04
C GLU A 795 -48.57 -11.04 28.56
N GLU A 796 -47.53 -11.61 27.95
CA GLU A 796 -46.40 -10.83 27.40
C GLU A 796 -46.80 -9.95 26.20
N GLU A 797 -47.71 -10.45 25.36
CA GLU A 797 -48.20 -9.69 24.20
C GLU A 797 -49.14 -8.55 24.65
N GLU A 798 -49.84 -8.70 25.79
CA GLU A 798 -50.63 -7.62 26.40
C GLU A 798 -49.76 -6.54 27.06
N GLU A 799 -48.71 -6.88 27.79
CA GLU A 799 -47.79 -5.89 28.37
C GLU A 799 -47.11 -5.04 27.27
N ARG A 800 -46.63 -5.67 26.20
CA ARG A 800 -46.09 -4.94 25.03
C ARG A 800 -47.12 -4.02 24.38
N ARG A 801 -48.40 -4.42 24.34
CA ARG A 801 -49.49 -3.61 23.77
C ARG A 801 -49.93 -2.46 24.68
N VAL A 802 -49.89 -2.63 26.00
CA VAL A 802 -50.10 -1.56 26.99
C VAL A 802 -48.97 -0.53 26.87
N MET A 803 -47.72 -0.98 26.76
CA MET A 803 -46.59 -0.08 26.52
C MET A 803 -46.72 0.68 25.19
N LYS A 804 -47.23 0.05 24.14
CA LYS A 804 -47.46 0.67 22.82
C LYS A 804 -48.60 1.70 22.81
N THR A 805 -49.63 1.52 23.63
CA THR A 805 -50.73 2.47 23.76
C THR A 805 -50.34 3.68 24.61
N LEU A 806 -49.59 3.46 25.71
CA LEU A 806 -49.01 4.51 26.56
C LEU A 806 -47.94 5.35 25.85
N THR A 807 -47.26 4.79 24.85
CA THR A 807 -46.27 5.49 24.01
C THR A 807 -46.84 6.03 22.70
N SER A 808 -48.16 5.95 22.49
CA SER A 808 -48.75 6.41 21.23
C SER A 808 -48.67 7.93 21.09
N SER A 809 -48.20 8.39 19.93
CA SER A 809 -48.07 9.82 19.61
C SER A 809 -49.40 10.58 19.73
N LYS A 810 -50.52 9.92 19.43
CA LYS A 810 -51.87 10.49 19.60
C LYS A 810 -52.24 10.67 21.08
N LEU A 811 -51.87 9.75 21.96
CA LEU A 811 -52.12 9.89 23.40
C LEU A 811 -51.25 11.00 23.98
N LEU A 812 -49.97 11.07 23.59
CA LEU A 812 -49.06 12.16 23.99
C LEU A 812 -49.56 13.53 23.51
N GLN A 813 -50.07 13.62 22.28
CA GLN A 813 -50.68 14.84 21.76
C GLN A 813 -51.95 15.24 22.54
N ILE A 814 -52.79 14.27 22.93
CA ILE A 814 -53.98 14.53 23.75
C ILE A 814 -53.58 14.98 25.16
N ILE A 815 -52.60 14.34 25.79
CA ILE A 815 -52.05 14.75 27.09
C ILE A 815 -51.49 16.17 27.00
N HIS A 816 -50.75 16.48 25.93
CA HIS A 816 -50.22 17.82 25.67
C HIS A 816 -51.34 18.85 25.51
N THR A 817 -52.37 18.58 24.71
CA THR A 817 -53.52 19.49 24.55
C THR A 817 -54.34 19.65 25.83
N CYS A 818 -54.50 18.58 26.63
CA CYS A 818 -55.17 18.63 27.93
C CYS A 818 -54.37 19.47 28.93
N MET A 819 -53.05 19.39 28.89
CA MET A 819 -52.17 20.21 29.72
C MET A 819 -52.13 21.66 29.24
N GLU A 820 -52.09 21.92 27.92
CA GLU A 820 -52.20 23.26 27.35
C GLU A 820 -53.54 23.93 27.68
N ASP A 821 -54.65 23.20 27.65
CA ASP A 821 -55.98 23.70 28.02
C ASP A 821 -56.03 24.10 29.51
N VAL A 822 -55.48 23.25 30.39
CA VAL A 822 -55.42 23.53 31.84
C VAL A 822 -54.40 24.63 32.17
N GLN A 823 -53.25 24.66 31.48
CA GLN A 823 -52.19 25.66 31.64
C GLN A 823 -52.63 27.03 31.08
N GLN A 824 -53.37 27.07 29.96
CA GLN A 824 -53.96 28.30 29.43
C GLN A 824 -54.96 28.90 30.41
N GLU A 825 -55.83 28.07 31.01
CA GLU A 825 -56.78 28.56 32.01
C GLU A 825 -56.10 28.96 33.33
N LEU A 826 -55.01 28.29 33.70
CA LEU A 826 -54.17 28.67 34.83
C LEU A 826 -53.42 30.00 34.59
N ASN A 827 -52.96 30.23 33.35
CA ASN A 827 -52.27 31.45 32.95
C ASN A 827 -53.24 32.64 32.73
N ARG A 828 -54.47 32.37 32.29
CA ARG A 828 -55.57 33.37 32.19
C ARG A 828 -56.09 33.76 33.57
N SER A 829 -56.16 32.81 34.49
CA SER A 829 -56.50 33.03 35.90
C SER A 829 -55.25 33.49 36.65
N GLY A 830 -54.80 34.71 36.35
CA GLY A 830 -53.71 35.37 37.07
C GLY A 830 -54.07 35.49 38.55
N GLY A 831 -53.62 34.51 39.34
CA GLY A 831 -53.70 34.42 40.79
C GLY A 831 -54.89 35.12 41.44
N VAL A 832 -55.91 34.34 41.84
CA VAL A 832 -57.02 34.73 42.73
C VAL A 832 -58.32 35.17 42.03
N LYS A 833 -59.19 34.22 41.65
CA LYS A 833 -60.56 34.07 42.20
C LYS A 833 -61.47 32.98 41.59
N ASP A 834 -61.17 32.40 40.43
CA ASP A 834 -62.08 31.39 39.84
C ASP A 834 -61.48 29.97 39.83
N SER A 835 -61.40 29.34 41.00
CA SER A 835 -61.00 27.94 41.15
C SER A 835 -61.95 26.97 40.41
N SER A 836 -63.20 27.38 40.22
CA SER A 836 -64.23 26.62 39.49
C SER A 836 -63.89 26.41 38.02
N CYS A 837 -63.31 27.40 37.34
CA CYS A 837 -62.99 27.32 35.92
C CYS A 837 -61.83 26.37 35.68
N VAL A 838 -60.77 26.47 36.49
CA VAL A 838 -59.62 25.54 36.45
C VAL A 838 -60.06 24.11 36.81
N LEU A 839 -60.92 23.94 37.81
CA LEU A 839 -61.51 22.63 38.14
C LEU A 839 -62.36 22.07 37.00
N SER A 840 -63.15 22.90 36.33
CA SER A 840 -63.97 22.45 35.18
C SER A 840 -63.12 22.09 33.96
N ALA A 841 -62.03 22.82 33.71
CA ALA A 841 -61.06 22.54 32.66
C ALA A 841 -60.28 21.26 32.96
N ALA A 842 -59.86 21.06 34.21
CA ALA A 842 -59.23 19.83 34.68
C ALA A 842 -60.19 18.62 34.61
N GLN A 843 -61.46 18.78 35.00
CA GLN A 843 -62.48 17.73 34.90
C GLN A 843 -62.82 17.39 33.45
N SER A 844 -62.93 18.39 32.57
CA SER A 844 -63.14 18.19 31.14
C SER A 844 -61.95 17.47 30.50
N SER A 845 -60.73 17.88 30.83
CA SER A 845 -59.49 17.27 30.34
C SER A 845 -59.31 15.85 30.86
N CYS A 846 -59.60 15.58 32.14
CA CYS A 846 -59.65 14.23 32.69
C CYS A 846 -60.74 13.38 32.04
N ARG A 847 -61.92 13.94 31.73
CA ARG A 847 -62.98 13.23 31.00
C ARG A 847 -62.53 12.86 29.59
N LYS A 848 -61.94 13.78 28.83
CA LYS A 848 -61.40 13.53 27.48
C LYS A 848 -60.30 12.45 27.51
N LEU A 849 -59.41 12.51 28.50
CA LEU A 849 -58.35 11.51 28.70
C LEU A 849 -58.93 10.14 29.03
N LEU A 850 -59.88 10.08 29.97
CA LEU A 850 -60.57 8.85 30.36
C LEU A 850 -61.41 8.28 29.22
N GLU A 851 -62.15 9.09 28.47
CA GLU A 851 -62.89 8.66 27.28
C GLU A 851 -61.96 8.10 26.21
N ARG A 852 -60.76 8.66 26.03
CA ARG A 852 -59.78 8.11 25.08
C ARG A 852 -59.20 6.78 25.56
N LEU A 853 -58.76 6.70 26.82
CA LEU A 853 -58.25 5.47 27.43
C LEU A 853 -59.33 4.38 27.46
N LEU A 854 -60.59 4.74 27.74
CA LEU A 854 -61.74 3.85 27.67
C LEU A 854 -62.13 3.51 26.24
N SER A 855 -62.00 4.40 25.26
CA SER A 855 -62.33 4.10 23.84
C SER A 855 -61.35 3.10 23.21
N ASP A 856 -60.07 3.18 23.60
CA ASP A 856 -59.04 2.24 23.15
C ASP A 856 -59.24 0.88 23.84
N VAL A 857 -59.56 0.90 25.15
CA VAL A 857 -59.99 -0.28 25.92
C VAL A 857 -61.34 -0.82 25.43
N ASP A 858 -62.25 -0.02 24.90
CA ASP A 858 -63.55 -0.50 24.38
C ASP A 858 -63.41 -1.09 22.99
N SER A 859 -62.44 -0.64 22.21
CA SER A 859 -62.05 -1.32 20.96
C SER A 859 -61.27 -2.62 21.20
N GLN A 860 -60.65 -2.80 22.39
CA GLN A 860 -59.71 -3.89 22.69
C GLN A 860 -60.16 -4.90 23.76
N CYS A 861 -60.90 -4.51 24.80
CA CYS A 861 -61.73 -5.41 25.61
C CYS A 861 -63.00 -5.83 24.85
N CYS A 862 -63.37 -5.08 23.81
CA CYS A 862 -64.12 -5.61 22.68
C CYS A 862 -63.20 -5.86 21.47
N VAL A 863 -62.00 -6.43 21.69
CA VAL A 863 -61.62 -7.58 20.86
C VAL A 863 -62.75 -8.56 21.10
N ASN A 864 -63.76 -8.40 20.26
CA ASN A 864 -64.58 -9.43 19.70
C ASN A 864 -64.24 -10.78 20.33
N TYR A 865 -64.82 -11.04 21.50
CA TYR A 865 -65.53 -12.29 21.68
C TYR A 865 -66.56 -12.28 20.56
N GLY A 866 -66.06 -12.69 19.38
CA GLY A 866 -66.51 -12.63 18.01
C GLY A 866 -67.90 -12.07 17.71
N LYS A 867 -67.88 -10.96 16.99
CA LYS A 867 -68.78 -10.79 15.84
C LYS A 867 -68.01 -10.62 14.53
N ASP A 868 -66.80 -10.06 14.55
CA ASP A 868 -66.08 -9.71 13.31
C ASP A 868 -64.75 -10.45 13.03
N SER A 869 -64.28 -11.31 13.94
CA SER A 869 -63.11 -12.17 13.62
C SER A 869 -63.46 -13.10 12.46
N LEU A 870 -62.57 -13.27 11.48
CA LEU A 870 -62.76 -14.21 10.37
C LEU A 870 -62.95 -15.64 10.89
N THR A 871 -62.39 -16.01 12.05
CA THR A 871 -62.66 -17.28 12.73
C THR A 871 -64.02 -17.35 13.40
N ARG A 872 -64.68 -16.23 13.75
CA ARG A 872 -66.09 -16.20 14.17
C ARG A 872 -67.07 -15.74 13.09
N ARG A 873 -66.67 -15.25 11.92
CA ARG A 873 -67.51 -15.26 10.70
C ARG A 873 -67.42 -16.60 9.99
N LEU A 874 -66.32 -17.33 10.16
CA LEU A 874 -66.25 -18.76 9.90
C LEU A 874 -66.95 -19.54 10.99
N ALA A 875 -66.84 -19.21 12.28
CA ALA A 875 -67.56 -19.94 13.33
C ALA A 875 -69.03 -19.51 13.50
N ASP A 876 -69.44 -18.28 13.16
CA ASP A 876 -70.84 -17.79 13.02
C ASP A 876 -71.38 -18.07 11.63
N GLY A 877 -70.55 -18.17 10.60
CA GLY A 877 -70.90 -18.75 9.30
C GLY A 877 -71.09 -20.26 9.42
N LEU A 878 -70.23 -20.93 10.19
CA LEU A 878 -70.38 -22.32 10.62
C LEU A 878 -71.46 -22.45 11.69
N HIS A 879 -71.74 -21.47 12.56
CA HIS A 879 -72.85 -21.46 13.53
C HIS A 879 -74.16 -20.94 12.93
N THR A 880 -74.17 -20.34 11.74
CA THR A 880 -75.38 -20.11 10.92
C THR A 880 -75.61 -21.31 10.02
N LEU A 881 -74.57 -21.91 9.45
CA LEU A 881 -74.62 -23.27 8.89
C LEU A 881 -75.01 -24.31 9.97
N VAL A 882 -74.64 -24.09 11.23
CA VAL A 882 -74.97 -24.94 12.39
C VAL A 882 -76.18 -24.48 13.18
N ARG A 883 -76.70 -23.26 13.01
CA ARG A 883 -78.11 -22.93 13.35
C ARG A 883 -79.06 -23.57 12.33
N HIS A 884 -78.60 -23.75 11.10
CA HIS A 884 -79.22 -24.64 10.12
C HIS A 884 -78.81 -26.12 10.28
N SER A 885 -77.90 -26.44 11.21
CA SER A 885 -77.44 -27.81 11.52
C SER A 885 -77.53 -28.21 13.01
N TYR A 886 -78.30 -27.51 13.84
CA TYR A 886 -79.22 -28.19 14.74
C TYR A 886 -80.30 -28.69 13.82
N CYS A 887 -80.02 -29.85 13.26
CA CYS A 887 -80.97 -30.64 12.54
C CYS A 887 -82.27 -30.61 13.34
N ASN A 888 -83.26 -29.89 12.79
CA ASN A 888 -84.66 -30.13 13.02
C ASN A 888 -84.79 -31.62 13.31
N SER A 889 -85.33 -32.06 14.44
CA SER A 889 -85.67 -33.48 14.58
C SER A 889 -86.50 -33.94 13.37
N LYS A 890 -87.24 -33.02 12.72
CA LYS A 890 -87.81 -33.15 11.37
C LYS A 890 -86.82 -33.28 10.19
N MET A 891 -85.70 -32.55 10.09
CA MET A 891 -84.71 -32.75 9.02
C MET A 891 -83.74 -33.88 9.31
N MET A 892 -83.44 -34.20 10.57
CA MET A 892 -82.72 -35.41 10.92
C MET A 892 -83.60 -36.64 10.72
N VAL A 893 -84.90 -36.60 11.06
CA VAL A 893 -85.84 -37.68 10.72
C VAL A 893 -86.15 -37.69 9.22
N ALA A 894 -86.22 -36.56 8.51
CA ALA A 894 -86.41 -36.55 7.06
C ALA A 894 -85.12 -36.91 6.30
N SER A 895 -83.93 -36.60 6.82
CA SER A 895 -82.64 -37.02 6.27
C SER A 895 -82.33 -38.45 6.66
N LEU A 896 -82.75 -38.93 7.83
CA LEU A 896 -82.67 -40.34 8.22
C LEU A 896 -83.76 -41.17 7.53
N GLN A 897 -84.94 -40.61 7.23
CA GLN A 897 -85.94 -41.20 6.33
C GLN A 897 -85.42 -41.18 4.90
N LYS A 898 -84.85 -40.08 4.41
CA LYS A 898 -84.23 -40.00 3.07
C LYS A 898 -83.02 -40.93 2.98
N HIS A 899 -82.19 -41.03 4.01
CA HIS A 899 -81.08 -41.97 4.06
C HIS A 899 -81.56 -43.40 4.28
N MET A 900 -82.61 -43.68 5.05
CA MET A 900 -83.19 -45.02 5.12
C MET A 900 -83.92 -45.37 3.83
N LEU A 901 -84.46 -44.42 3.08
CA LEU A 901 -85.19 -44.60 1.82
C LEU A 901 -84.21 -44.68 0.64
N GLU A 902 -83.12 -43.93 0.65
CA GLU A 902 -81.96 -44.06 -0.23
C GLU A 902 -81.11 -45.28 0.14
N PHE A 903 -81.02 -45.66 1.41
CA PHE A 903 -80.38 -46.89 1.85
C PHE A 903 -81.24 -48.08 1.50
N THR A 904 -82.57 -48.03 1.65
CA THR A 904 -83.47 -49.09 1.17
C THR A 904 -83.62 -49.09 -0.34
N GLN A 905 -83.50 -47.95 -1.04
CA GLN A 905 -83.38 -47.91 -2.50
C GLN A 905 -82.02 -48.39 -2.97
N ARG A 906 -80.91 -48.05 -2.32
CA ARG A 906 -79.58 -48.63 -2.62
C ARG A 906 -79.50 -50.09 -2.25
N LEU A 907 -80.18 -50.53 -1.20
CA LEU A 907 -80.23 -51.92 -0.79
C LEU A 907 -81.24 -52.69 -1.65
N HIS A 908 -82.29 -52.05 -2.18
CA HIS A 908 -83.17 -52.62 -3.19
C HIS A 908 -82.52 -52.66 -4.57
N SER A 909 -81.84 -51.59 -5.01
CA SER A 909 -81.03 -51.55 -6.24
C SER A 909 -79.84 -52.49 -6.12
N ALA A 910 -79.16 -52.56 -4.98
CA ALA A 910 -78.11 -53.54 -4.74
C ALA A 910 -78.67 -54.94 -4.54
N GLU A 911 -79.90 -55.15 -4.06
CA GLU A 911 -80.53 -56.49 -4.00
C GLU A 911 -81.10 -56.89 -5.38
N VAL A 912 -81.53 -55.95 -6.23
CA VAL A 912 -81.93 -56.16 -7.63
C VAL A 912 -80.71 -56.41 -8.49
N GLU A 913 -79.63 -55.65 -8.31
CA GLU A 913 -78.31 -55.91 -8.89
C GLU A 913 -77.72 -57.18 -8.32
N ARG A 914 -77.86 -57.50 -7.03
CA ARG A 914 -77.41 -58.79 -6.48
C ARG A 914 -78.29 -59.94 -6.93
N ARG A 915 -79.58 -59.75 -7.23
CA ARG A 915 -80.43 -60.77 -7.87
C ARG A 915 -80.10 -60.92 -9.36
N ASN A 916 -79.86 -59.83 -10.07
CA ASN A 916 -79.42 -59.83 -11.47
C ASN A 916 -78.01 -60.41 -11.58
N LEU A 917 -77.06 -59.97 -10.76
CA LEU A 917 -75.74 -60.55 -10.60
C LEU A 917 -75.81 -61.95 -10.00
N ARG A 918 -76.79 -62.36 -9.20
CA ARG A 918 -76.98 -63.78 -8.84
C ARG A 918 -77.54 -64.57 -10.01
N LEU A 919 -78.35 -64.00 -10.89
CA LEU A 919 -78.81 -64.63 -12.12
C LEU A 919 -77.67 -64.69 -13.16
N GLU A 920 -76.81 -63.68 -13.19
CA GLU A 920 -75.61 -63.56 -14.02
C GLU A 920 -74.50 -64.45 -13.48
N ILE A 921 -74.29 -64.52 -12.16
CA ILE A 921 -73.38 -65.44 -11.46
C ILE A 921 -73.97 -66.86 -11.46
N SER A 922 -75.28 -67.06 -11.50
CA SER A 922 -75.87 -68.39 -11.75
C SER A 922 -75.75 -68.79 -13.23
N ARG A 923 -75.65 -67.81 -14.16
CA ARG A 923 -75.26 -68.03 -15.56
C ARG A 923 -73.77 -68.31 -15.69
N ILE A 924 -72.93 -67.57 -14.97
CA ILE A 924 -71.47 -67.59 -15.02
C ILE A 924 -70.89 -68.76 -14.20
N ASN A 925 -71.47 -69.11 -13.05
CA ASN A 925 -71.13 -70.31 -12.25
C ASN A 925 -71.77 -71.59 -12.79
N ARG A 926 -72.73 -71.51 -13.73
CA ARG A 926 -73.08 -72.65 -14.60
C ARG A 926 -72.02 -72.85 -15.70
N THR A 927 -71.26 -71.81 -16.05
CA THR A 927 -70.21 -71.89 -17.06
C THR A 927 -68.80 -72.05 -16.52
N ASN A 928 -68.49 -71.69 -15.27
CA ASN A 928 -67.13 -71.78 -14.72
C ASN A 928 -67.15 -72.05 -13.21
N SER A 929 -66.79 -73.28 -12.85
CA SER A 929 -66.55 -73.74 -11.48
C SER A 929 -65.11 -73.40 -11.04
N CYS A 930 -64.95 -73.18 -9.72
CA CYS A 930 -63.71 -73.24 -8.94
C CYS A 930 -63.02 -71.89 -8.57
N ARG A 931 -63.26 -71.50 -7.30
CA ARG A 931 -62.37 -70.95 -6.24
C ARG A 931 -61.44 -69.73 -6.47
N ASP A 932 -61.71 -68.72 -5.64
CA ASP A 932 -60.84 -67.99 -4.68
C ASP A 932 -59.89 -66.82 -5.09
N THR A 933 -60.28 -65.62 -4.61
CA THR A 933 -59.51 -64.55 -3.89
C THR A 933 -58.64 -63.46 -4.58
N HIS A 934 -59.04 -62.18 -4.32
CA HIS A 934 -58.31 -60.87 -4.23
C HIS A 934 -57.53 -60.34 -5.47
N THR A 935 -57.54 -59.06 -5.94
CA THR A 935 -57.34 -57.71 -5.33
C THR A 935 -57.50 -56.64 -6.46
N ALA A 936 -57.75 -55.34 -6.21
CA ALA A 936 -57.80 -54.30 -7.27
C ALA A 936 -56.92 -53.06 -6.97
N CYS A 937 -56.03 -52.69 -7.92
CA CYS A 937 -55.09 -51.55 -7.88
C CYS A 937 -55.44 -50.45 -8.92
N VAL A 938 -54.88 -49.23 -8.72
CA VAL A 938 -54.89 -48.10 -9.67
C VAL A 938 -54.01 -48.39 -10.89
N PRO A 939 -54.36 -47.95 -12.12
CA PRO A 939 -53.63 -48.32 -13.34
C PRO A 939 -52.18 -47.77 -13.40
N LEU A 940 -51.24 -48.67 -13.68
CA LEU A 940 -49.78 -48.48 -13.67
C LEU A 940 -49.27 -47.33 -14.58
N GLN A 941 -49.89 -47.15 -15.75
CA GLN A 941 -49.45 -46.19 -16.78
C GLN A 941 -49.45 -44.72 -16.33
N ARG A 942 -50.36 -44.32 -15.42
CA ARG A 942 -50.41 -42.92 -14.95
C ARG A 942 -49.33 -42.61 -13.92
N PHE A 943 -48.86 -43.61 -13.19
CA PHE A 943 -47.77 -43.47 -12.24
C PHE A 943 -46.43 -43.37 -12.96
N GLU A 944 -46.23 -44.20 -13.99
CA GLU A 944 -45.01 -44.21 -14.81
C GLU A 944 -44.74 -42.86 -15.50
N SER A 945 -45.78 -42.23 -16.08
CA SER A 945 -45.64 -40.93 -16.75
C SER A 945 -45.18 -39.79 -15.83
N VAL A 946 -45.65 -39.76 -14.57
CA VAL A 946 -45.24 -38.73 -13.61
C VAL A 946 -43.79 -38.95 -13.16
N CYS A 947 -43.38 -40.21 -13.01
CA CYS A 947 -42.00 -40.55 -12.69
C CYS A 947 -41.02 -40.17 -13.81
N GLU A 948 -41.40 -40.33 -15.08
CA GLU A 948 -40.57 -39.93 -16.23
C GLU A 948 -40.39 -38.41 -16.34
N GLU A 949 -41.44 -37.64 -16.07
CA GLU A 949 -41.40 -36.18 -16.12
C GLU A 949 -40.54 -35.60 -14.99
N LEU A 950 -40.64 -36.16 -13.78
CA LEU A 950 -39.78 -35.79 -12.64
C LEU A 950 -38.30 -36.11 -12.92
N SER A 951 -38.03 -37.28 -13.53
CA SER A 951 -36.68 -37.70 -13.91
C SER A 951 -36.08 -36.76 -14.95
N SER A 952 -36.90 -36.30 -15.90
CA SER A 952 -36.50 -35.35 -16.94
C SER A 952 -36.27 -33.93 -16.41
N ALA A 953 -37.01 -33.51 -15.38
CA ALA A 953 -36.78 -32.24 -14.68
C ALA A 953 -35.45 -32.27 -13.90
N LEU A 954 -35.18 -33.35 -13.16
CA LEU A 954 -33.94 -33.51 -12.41
C LEU A 954 -32.70 -33.50 -13.32
N GLN A 955 -32.77 -34.14 -14.49
CA GLN A 955 -31.67 -34.10 -15.46
C GLN A 955 -31.41 -32.70 -16.01
N ARG A 956 -32.44 -31.87 -16.20
CA ARG A 956 -32.27 -30.49 -16.66
C ARG A 956 -31.57 -29.64 -15.59
N GLU A 957 -31.93 -29.83 -14.33
CA GLU A 957 -31.30 -29.14 -13.20
C GLU A 957 -29.83 -29.55 -13.03
N GLN A 958 -29.51 -30.84 -13.14
CA GLN A 958 -28.13 -31.33 -13.09
C GLN A 958 -27.25 -30.77 -14.24
N ARG A 959 -27.81 -30.65 -15.46
CA ARG A 959 -27.09 -30.03 -16.59
C ARG A 959 -26.85 -28.53 -16.36
N ALA A 960 -27.81 -27.81 -15.78
CA ALA A 960 -27.63 -26.40 -15.44
C ALA A 960 -26.56 -26.20 -14.35
N GLN A 961 -26.55 -27.06 -13.33
CA GLN A 961 -25.52 -27.05 -12.28
C GLN A 961 -24.12 -27.33 -12.84
N ALA A 962 -23.97 -28.29 -13.77
CA ALA A 962 -22.70 -28.55 -14.43
C ALA A 962 -22.18 -27.33 -15.23
N LEU A 963 -23.07 -26.66 -15.97
CA LEU A 963 -22.74 -25.47 -16.77
C LEU A 963 -22.29 -24.28 -15.89
N LEU A 964 -22.93 -24.09 -14.73
CA LEU A 964 -22.51 -23.09 -13.75
C LEU A 964 -21.15 -23.42 -13.15
N HIS A 965 -20.86 -24.70 -12.89
CA HIS A 965 -19.56 -25.13 -12.39
C HIS A 965 -18.46 -24.90 -13.42
N ASP A 966 -18.71 -25.19 -14.70
CA ASP A 966 -17.78 -24.91 -15.80
C ASP A 966 -17.53 -23.40 -15.93
N GLN A 967 -18.55 -22.56 -15.87
CA GLN A 967 -18.39 -21.10 -15.90
C GLN A 967 -17.60 -20.57 -14.70
N ALA A 968 -17.85 -21.09 -13.51
CA ALA A 968 -17.08 -20.74 -12.31
C ALA A 968 -15.60 -21.14 -12.46
N SER A 969 -15.33 -22.33 -13.01
CA SER A 969 -13.97 -22.81 -13.26
C SER A 969 -13.23 -21.95 -14.29
N GLN A 970 -13.92 -21.51 -15.35
CA GLN A 970 -13.35 -20.61 -16.37
C GLN A 970 -13.04 -19.23 -15.78
N LEU A 971 -13.92 -18.68 -14.94
CA LEU A 971 -13.67 -17.42 -14.23
C LEU A 971 -12.47 -17.53 -13.27
N GLN A 972 -12.32 -18.65 -12.57
CA GLN A 972 -11.19 -18.89 -11.69
C GLN A 972 -9.87 -19.03 -12.48
N GLN A 973 -9.89 -19.70 -13.63
CA GLN A 973 -8.73 -19.76 -14.54
C GLN A 973 -8.37 -18.39 -15.10
N LEU A 974 -9.36 -17.58 -15.45
CA LEU A 974 -9.14 -16.22 -15.95
C LEU A 974 -8.54 -15.33 -14.84
N GLY A 975 -9.02 -15.46 -13.61
CA GLY A 975 -8.44 -14.81 -12.43
C GLY A 975 -6.97 -15.18 -12.22
N LEU A 976 -6.65 -16.48 -12.24
CA LEU A 976 -5.26 -16.95 -12.13
C LEU A 976 -4.38 -16.45 -13.29
N SER A 977 -4.93 -16.39 -14.52
CA SER A 977 -4.19 -15.88 -15.67
C SER A 977 -3.91 -14.38 -15.57
N MET A 978 -4.84 -13.60 -15.03
CA MET A 978 -4.65 -12.18 -14.77
C MET A 978 -3.63 -11.94 -13.66
N GLU A 979 -3.69 -12.70 -12.57
CA GLU A 979 -2.71 -12.64 -11.48
C GLU A 979 -1.29 -12.94 -12.00
N LEU A 980 -1.14 -14.00 -12.80
CA LEU A 980 0.14 -14.31 -13.46
C LEU A 980 0.62 -13.17 -14.36
N HIS A 981 -0.26 -12.57 -15.18
CA HIS A 981 0.12 -11.45 -16.05
C HIS A 981 0.53 -10.21 -15.25
N THR A 982 -0.18 -9.88 -14.17
CA THR A 982 0.19 -8.77 -13.29
C THR A 982 1.51 -9.02 -12.56
N GLY A 983 1.78 -10.28 -12.18
CA GLY A 983 3.06 -10.68 -11.61
C GLY A 983 4.22 -10.55 -12.61
N GLU A 984 4.02 -11.02 -13.84
CA GLU A 984 5.00 -10.87 -14.93
C GLU A 984 5.25 -9.39 -15.31
N GLU A 985 4.22 -8.54 -15.26
CA GLU A 985 4.34 -7.11 -15.53
C GLU A 985 5.12 -6.40 -14.41
N LEU A 986 4.85 -6.73 -13.14
CA LEU A 986 5.64 -6.26 -12.00
C LEU A 986 7.11 -6.74 -12.03
N GLU A 987 7.37 -7.97 -12.49
CA GLU A 987 8.74 -8.46 -12.70
C GLU A 987 9.45 -7.73 -13.85
N LYS A 988 8.74 -7.44 -14.95
CA LYS A 988 9.27 -6.62 -16.05
C LYS A 988 9.60 -5.20 -15.58
N ASP A 989 8.74 -4.59 -14.77
CA ASP A 989 8.99 -3.25 -14.22
C ASP A 989 10.17 -3.25 -13.23
N ARG A 990 10.30 -4.29 -12.39
CA ARG A 990 11.46 -4.46 -11.50
C ARG A 990 12.75 -4.64 -12.29
N THR A 991 12.76 -5.47 -13.33
CA THR A 991 13.95 -5.68 -14.17
C THR A 991 14.32 -4.43 -14.96
N LEU A 992 13.33 -3.67 -15.46
CA LEU A 992 13.54 -2.37 -16.09
C LEU A 992 14.11 -1.35 -15.09
N ALA A 993 13.58 -1.26 -13.88
CA ALA A 993 14.09 -0.38 -12.84
C ALA A 993 15.54 -0.72 -12.46
N GLN A 994 15.87 -2.00 -12.30
CA GLN A 994 17.24 -2.47 -12.06
C GLN A 994 18.17 -2.15 -13.24
N ALA A 995 17.71 -2.33 -14.48
CA ALA A 995 18.49 -1.98 -15.66
C ALA A 995 18.77 -0.46 -15.72
N VAL A 996 17.77 0.37 -15.45
CA VAL A 996 17.91 1.83 -15.37
C VAL A 996 18.88 2.23 -14.26
N GLN A 997 18.79 1.59 -13.09
CA GLN A 997 19.71 1.84 -11.98
C GLN A 997 21.15 1.48 -12.37
N SER A 998 21.38 0.29 -12.93
CA SER A 998 22.72 -0.14 -13.38
C SER A 998 23.30 0.78 -14.47
N LEU A 999 22.45 1.30 -15.37
CA LEU A 999 22.85 2.27 -16.39
C LEU A 999 23.23 3.61 -15.75
N SER A 1000 22.50 4.04 -14.72
CA SER A 1000 22.80 5.26 -13.97
C SER A 1000 24.12 5.15 -13.21
N ASP A 1001 24.40 3.99 -12.62
CA ASP A 1001 25.65 3.69 -11.92
C ASP A 1001 26.82 3.62 -12.90
N ALA A 1002 26.64 2.96 -14.05
CA ALA A 1002 27.62 2.94 -15.12
C ALA A 1002 27.93 4.35 -15.66
N LYS A 1003 26.91 5.20 -15.82
CA LYS A 1003 27.07 6.61 -16.22
C LYS A 1003 27.85 7.41 -15.16
N LEU A 1004 27.60 7.17 -13.88
CA LEU A 1004 28.33 7.81 -12.79
C LEU A 1004 29.80 7.36 -12.76
N GLN A 1005 30.06 6.06 -12.93
CA GLN A 1005 31.42 5.52 -13.03
C GLN A 1005 32.16 6.08 -14.25
N LEU A 1006 31.48 6.21 -15.39
CA LEU A 1006 32.06 6.81 -16.58
C LEU A 1006 32.47 8.28 -16.32
N ARG A 1007 31.62 9.07 -15.65
CA ARG A 1007 31.96 10.45 -15.24
C ARG A 1007 33.18 10.49 -14.31
N ARG A 1008 33.28 9.57 -13.35
CA ARG A 1008 34.46 9.46 -12.47
C ARG A 1008 35.73 9.14 -13.28
N LYS A 1009 35.66 8.16 -14.19
CA LYS A 1009 36.79 7.80 -15.07
C LYS A 1009 37.18 8.94 -16.00
N ASP A 1010 36.22 9.68 -16.54
CA ASP A 1010 36.45 10.88 -17.34
C ASP A 1010 37.19 11.97 -16.57
N GLN A 1011 36.84 12.18 -15.30
CA GLN A 1011 37.54 13.13 -14.43
C GLN A 1011 38.98 12.67 -14.15
N SER A 1012 39.17 11.37 -13.87
CA SER A 1012 40.50 10.78 -13.69
C SER A 1012 41.36 10.84 -14.97
N LEU A 1013 40.76 10.62 -16.15
CA LEU A 1013 41.44 10.76 -17.43
C LEU A 1013 41.85 12.21 -17.71
N ARG A 1014 41.00 13.19 -17.36
CA ARG A 1014 41.36 14.61 -17.47
C ARG A 1014 42.51 14.98 -16.53
N SER A 1015 42.56 14.45 -15.30
CA SER A 1015 43.69 14.69 -14.40
C SER A 1015 44.98 14.02 -14.90
N LEU A 1016 44.90 12.78 -15.39
CA LEU A 1016 46.05 12.10 -15.99
C LEU A 1016 46.53 12.82 -17.25
N GLY A 1017 45.61 13.30 -18.08
CA GLY A 1017 45.91 14.07 -19.28
C GLY A 1017 46.68 15.36 -18.96
N LYS A 1018 46.32 16.04 -17.87
CA LYS A 1018 47.09 17.20 -17.37
C LYS A 1018 48.50 16.79 -16.95
N GLN A 1019 48.65 15.72 -16.16
CA GLN A 1019 49.97 15.23 -15.74
C GLN A 1019 50.83 14.79 -16.93
N LEU A 1020 50.24 14.12 -17.92
CA LEU A 1020 50.94 13.73 -19.15
C LEU A 1020 51.37 14.95 -19.97
N SER A 1021 50.51 15.96 -20.11
CA SER A 1021 50.86 17.20 -20.81
C SER A 1021 52.01 17.95 -20.10
N GLN A 1022 52.00 17.96 -18.77
CA GLN A 1022 53.07 18.55 -17.97
C GLN A 1022 54.38 17.79 -18.14
N SER A 1023 54.35 16.46 -18.06
CA SER A 1023 55.53 15.61 -18.29
C SER A 1023 56.06 15.72 -19.72
N GLN A 1024 55.18 15.81 -20.73
CA GLN A 1024 55.57 16.06 -22.12
C GLN A 1024 56.23 17.43 -22.29
N GLN A 1025 55.76 18.45 -21.58
CA GLN A 1025 56.38 19.78 -21.62
C GLN A 1025 57.75 19.79 -20.94
N GLU A 1026 57.90 19.13 -19.79
CA GLU A 1026 59.19 18.94 -19.13
C GLU A 1026 60.16 18.15 -20.03
N ASN A 1027 59.70 17.12 -20.73
CA ASN A 1027 60.54 16.35 -21.64
C ASN A 1027 60.99 17.19 -22.85
N ARG A 1028 60.11 18.04 -23.41
CA ARG A 1028 60.49 19.01 -24.45
C ARG A 1028 61.51 20.03 -23.94
N GLN A 1029 61.36 20.48 -22.70
CA GLN A 1029 62.30 21.39 -22.05
C GLN A 1029 63.69 20.74 -21.93
N LEU A 1030 63.73 19.49 -21.44
CA LEU A 1030 64.96 18.71 -21.32
C LEU A 1030 65.60 18.42 -22.68
N GLN A 1031 64.80 18.08 -23.70
CA GLN A 1031 65.30 17.92 -25.06
C GLN A 1031 65.93 19.21 -25.58
N HIS A 1032 65.29 20.36 -25.36
CA HIS A 1032 65.85 21.65 -25.74
C HIS A 1032 67.17 21.95 -25.00
N ASP A 1033 67.25 21.65 -23.71
CA ASP A 1033 68.47 21.83 -22.91
C ASP A 1033 69.59 20.89 -23.37
N ILE A 1034 69.27 19.66 -23.78
CA ILE A 1034 70.21 18.69 -24.37
C ILE A 1034 70.73 19.20 -25.71
N THR A 1035 69.84 19.59 -26.64
CA THR A 1035 70.26 20.13 -27.94
C THR A 1035 71.14 21.36 -27.78
N ARG A 1036 70.80 22.25 -26.82
CA ARG A 1036 71.65 23.40 -26.50
C ARG A 1036 73.02 23.00 -25.98
N ALA A 1037 73.10 21.97 -25.14
CA ALA A 1037 74.38 21.43 -24.67
C ALA A 1037 75.19 20.79 -25.82
N GLU A 1038 74.54 20.05 -26.71
CA GLU A 1038 75.14 19.47 -27.92
C GLU A 1038 75.70 20.55 -28.84
N ASP A 1039 74.96 21.63 -29.10
CA ASP A 1039 75.43 22.77 -29.89
C ASP A 1039 76.67 23.44 -29.27
N THR A 1040 76.70 23.59 -27.93
CA THR A 1040 77.88 24.13 -27.24
C THR A 1040 79.10 23.20 -27.30
N LEU A 1041 78.89 21.88 -27.33
CA LEU A 1041 79.97 20.91 -27.48
C LEU A 1041 80.48 20.87 -28.91
N SER A 1042 79.58 20.89 -29.91
CA SER A 1042 79.94 20.91 -31.32
C SER A 1042 80.73 22.16 -31.68
N THR A 1043 80.32 23.34 -31.20
CA THR A 1043 81.08 24.58 -31.39
C THR A 1043 82.46 24.54 -30.72
N ALA A 1044 82.59 23.93 -29.54
CA ALA A 1044 83.88 23.73 -28.89
C ALA A 1044 84.79 22.75 -29.67
N GLU A 1045 84.21 21.74 -30.32
CA GLU A 1045 84.92 20.78 -31.15
C GLU A 1045 85.40 21.40 -32.47
N MET A 1046 84.55 22.19 -33.15
CA MET A 1046 84.95 22.96 -34.34
C MET A 1046 86.08 23.96 -34.05
N ASN A 1047 86.07 24.59 -32.87
CA ASN A 1047 87.16 25.48 -32.44
C ASN A 1047 88.48 24.72 -32.24
N LYS A 1048 88.44 23.46 -31.76
CA LYS A 1048 89.63 22.61 -31.62
C LYS A 1048 90.18 22.19 -32.99
N GLU A 1049 89.32 21.83 -33.94
CA GLU A 1049 89.73 21.49 -35.30
C GLU A 1049 90.33 22.69 -36.04
N SER A 1050 89.74 23.88 -35.87
CA SER A 1050 90.27 25.13 -36.45
C SER A 1050 91.68 25.45 -35.94
N LEU A 1051 91.92 25.26 -34.63
CA LEU A 1051 93.25 25.43 -34.03
C LEU A 1051 94.27 24.41 -34.58
N LEU A 1052 93.86 23.15 -34.72
CA LEU A 1052 94.70 22.10 -35.30
C LEU A 1052 95.10 22.43 -36.74
N SER A 1053 94.14 22.86 -37.57
CA SER A 1053 94.39 23.26 -38.96
C SER A 1053 95.34 24.44 -39.07
N TYR A 1054 95.19 25.45 -38.21
CA TYR A 1054 96.11 26.58 -38.14
C TYR A 1054 97.54 26.13 -37.81
N MET A 1055 97.69 25.28 -36.79
CA MET A 1055 98.99 24.77 -36.37
C MET A 1055 99.69 23.95 -37.45
N THR A 1056 98.96 23.09 -38.17
CA THR A 1056 99.50 22.33 -39.30
C THR A 1056 99.93 23.24 -40.45
N SER A 1057 99.19 24.31 -40.74
CA SER A 1057 99.59 25.27 -41.77
C SER A 1057 100.89 26.01 -41.42
N VAL A 1058 101.08 26.40 -40.15
CA VAL A 1058 102.35 27.02 -39.71
C VAL A 1058 103.51 26.01 -39.78
N GLU A 1059 103.26 24.73 -39.46
CA GLU A 1059 104.23 23.64 -39.60
C GLU A 1059 104.69 23.49 -41.07
N GLU A 1060 103.73 23.50 -42.01
CA GLU A 1060 104.00 23.43 -43.45
C GLU A 1060 104.83 24.63 -43.94
N HIS A 1061 104.51 25.85 -43.52
CA HIS A 1061 105.28 27.05 -43.90
C HIS A 1061 106.72 27.02 -43.35
N LEU A 1062 106.92 26.53 -42.13
CA LEU A 1062 108.27 26.34 -41.56
C LEU A 1062 109.07 25.28 -42.34
N GLN A 1063 108.39 24.25 -42.83
CA GLN A 1063 109.00 23.23 -43.68
C GLN A 1063 109.40 23.79 -45.05
N GLU A 1064 108.55 24.58 -45.70
CA GLU A 1064 108.87 25.23 -46.97
C GLU A 1064 110.07 26.18 -46.84
N MET A 1065 110.13 27.00 -45.79
CA MET A 1065 111.29 27.86 -45.50
C MET A 1065 112.57 27.05 -45.31
N LYS A 1066 112.50 25.91 -44.62
CA LYS A 1066 113.64 25.02 -44.43
C LYS A 1066 114.13 24.48 -45.77
N ASP A 1067 113.22 24.03 -46.63
CA ASP A 1067 113.57 23.50 -47.95
C ASP A 1067 114.15 24.60 -48.85
N HIS A 1068 113.67 25.84 -48.77
CA HIS A 1068 114.28 27.00 -49.45
C HIS A 1068 115.72 27.29 -48.98
N VAL A 1069 116.00 27.22 -47.68
CA VAL A 1069 117.36 27.39 -47.14
C VAL A 1069 118.28 26.28 -47.65
N ILE A 1070 117.80 25.02 -47.70
CA ILE A 1070 118.56 23.89 -48.26
C ILE A 1070 118.82 24.10 -49.76
N LEU A 1071 117.83 24.54 -50.53
CA LEU A 1071 117.96 24.78 -51.97
C LEU A 1071 118.94 25.92 -52.28
N SER A 1072 118.98 26.98 -51.47
CA SER A 1072 119.95 28.09 -51.60
C SER A 1072 121.42 27.67 -51.42
N ARG A 1073 121.67 26.46 -50.89
CA ARG A 1073 123.00 25.90 -50.64
C ARG A 1073 123.64 25.22 -51.86
N ARG A 1074 122.87 24.87 -52.90
CA ARG A 1074 123.40 24.12 -54.07
C ARG A 1074 124.23 24.96 -55.06
N ALA A 1075 124.43 26.26 -54.82
CA ALA A 1075 125.11 27.16 -55.76
C ALA A 1075 126.56 27.55 -55.41
N SER A 1076 127.14 27.09 -54.28
CA SER A 1076 128.55 27.37 -53.94
C SER A 1076 129.35 26.10 -53.67
N SER A 1077 130.42 25.91 -54.46
CA SER A 1077 131.52 24.93 -54.41
C SER A 1077 131.39 23.72 -53.46
N GLN A 1078 131.36 22.53 -54.07
CA GLN A 1078 131.73 21.24 -53.48
C GLN A 1078 133.12 21.35 -52.83
N ASP A 1079 133.19 21.29 -51.50
CA ASP A 1079 133.90 20.23 -50.79
C ASP A 1079 133.65 20.31 -49.27
N ASP A 1080 133.45 19.13 -48.68
CA ASP A 1080 133.45 18.76 -47.26
C ASP A 1080 132.63 19.59 -46.25
N PHE A 1081 131.33 19.32 -46.17
CA PHE A 1081 130.60 19.37 -44.88
C PHE A 1081 129.44 18.36 -44.86
N THR A 1082 129.72 17.14 -44.41
CA THR A 1082 128.70 16.22 -43.87
C THR A 1082 128.13 16.84 -42.60
N LEU A 1083 127.00 17.55 -42.72
CA LEU A 1083 126.14 17.82 -41.55
C LEU A 1083 125.56 16.48 -41.10
N GLN A 1084 126.31 15.74 -40.28
CA GLN A 1084 125.68 14.84 -39.33
C GLN A 1084 124.77 15.72 -38.48
N LEU A 1085 123.46 15.65 -38.73
CA LEU A 1085 122.48 16.03 -37.73
C LEU A 1085 122.79 15.13 -36.52
N SER A 1086 123.56 15.65 -35.56
CA SER A 1086 123.51 15.15 -34.20
C SER A 1086 122.04 15.25 -33.82
N ARG A 1087 121.36 14.09 -33.77
CA ARG A 1087 120.01 13.97 -33.24
C ARG A 1087 120.00 14.75 -31.93
N LEU A 1088 119.37 15.92 -31.91
CA LEU A 1088 119.01 16.60 -30.68
C LEU A 1088 117.96 15.71 -30.03
N SER A 1089 118.45 14.72 -29.28
CA SER A 1089 117.72 13.96 -28.30
C SER A 1089 117.39 14.88 -27.13
N LEU A 1090 116.51 15.84 -27.35
CA LEU A 1090 115.73 16.47 -26.30
C LEU A 1090 114.27 16.15 -26.55
N ILE A 1091 113.84 14.97 -26.11
CA ILE A 1091 112.58 14.68 -25.42
C ILE A 1091 112.81 13.33 -24.71
N PRO A 1092 112.68 13.22 -23.38
CA PRO A 1092 112.79 11.96 -22.65
C PRO A 1092 111.77 10.94 -23.13
N SER A 1093 112.17 9.67 -23.15
CA SER A 1093 111.39 8.51 -23.58
C SER A 1093 110.14 8.19 -22.71
N ASP A 1094 109.76 9.05 -21.76
CA ASP A 1094 108.67 8.78 -20.80
C ASP A 1094 107.31 9.41 -21.14
N LEU A 1095 107.13 9.96 -22.34
CA LEU A 1095 105.82 10.46 -22.79
C LEU A 1095 105.01 9.46 -23.65
N GLN A 1096 105.35 8.17 -23.59
CA GLN A 1096 104.66 7.14 -24.39
C GLN A 1096 103.27 6.73 -23.86
N ARG A 1097 102.80 7.32 -22.75
CA ARG A 1097 101.47 7.02 -22.16
C ARG A 1097 100.35 8.02 -22.49
N ILE A 1098 100.60 9.09 -23.25
CA ILE A 1098 99.56 10.04 -23.70
C ILE A 1098 99.36 9.90 -25.22
N MET A 1099 99.05 8.68 -25.67
CA MET A 1099 98.86 8.35 -27.08
C MET A 1099 97.44 8.67 -27.62
N GLY A 1100 96.84 9.78 -27.19
CA GLY A 1100 95.45 10.10 -27.56
C GLY A 1100 95.15 11.55 -27.93
N ASN A 1101 96.09 12.49 -27.76
CA ASN A 1101 95.78 13.90 -27.98
C ASN A 1101 96.46 14.47 -29.24
N PRO A 1102 95.74 14.58 -30.38
CA PRO A 1102 96.29 15.09 -31.64
C PRO A 1102 96.76 16.55 -31.57
N GLN A 1103 96.25 17.36 -30.62
CA GLN A 1103 96.68 18.76 -30.44
C GLN A 1103 98.11 18.85 -29.90
N ILE A 1104 98.47 17.99 -28.95
CA ILE A 1104 99.82 17.98 -28.34
C ILE A 1104 100.84 17.49 -29.38
N GLU A 1105 100.46 16.53 -30.23
CA GLU A 1105 101.36 16.05 -31.28
C GLU A 1105 101.58 17.10 -32.38
N ALA A 1106 100.55 17.87 -32.76
CA ALA A 1106 100.71 19.01 -33.67
C ALA A 1106 101.62 20.11 -33.08
N CYS A 1107 101.49 20.44 -31.78
CA CYS A 1107 102.41 21.35 -31.09
C CYS A 1107 103.86 20.86 -31.17
N ARG A 1108 104.06 19.56 -30.91
CA ARG A 1108 105.38 18.94 -30.88
C ARG A 1108 106.06 19.00 -32.25
N ARG A 1109 105.33 18.66 -33.31
CA ARG A 1109 105.85 18.72 -34.68
C ARG A 1109 106.21 20.14 -35.10
N LEU A 1110 105.35 21.12 -34.82
CA LEU A 1110 105.61 22.53 -35.08
C LEU A 1110 106.91 23.03 -34.43
N VAL A 1111 107.10 22.75 -33.13
CA VAL A 1111 108.29 23.15 -32.37
C VAL A 1111 109.55 22.48 -32.93
N MET A 1112 109.47 21.18 -33.26
CA MET A 1112 110.60 20.47 -33.87
C MET A 1112 111.01 21.10 -35.20
N ARG A 1113 110.04 21.47 -36.05
CA ARG A 1113 110.34 22.08 -37.36
C ARG A 1113 110.94 23.48 -37.24
N PHE A 1114 110.48 24.27 -36.27
CA PHE A 1114 111.10 25.56 -35.95
C PHE A 1114 112.57 25.40 -35.51
N LEU A 1115 112.85 24.46 -34.60
CA LEU A 1115 114.20 24.22 -34.08
C LEU A 1115 115.16 23.75 -35.18
N GLU A 1116 114.71 22.86 -36.05
CA GLU A 1116 115.50 22.40 -37.20
C GLU A 1116 115.82 23.54 -38.18
N LEU A 1117 114.85 24.42 -38.47
CA LEU A 1117 115.07 25.59 -39.32
C LEU A 1117 116.08 26.55 -38.66
N HIS A 1118 115.91 26.84 -37.37
CA HIS A 1118 116.81 27.72 -36.62
C HIS A 1118 118.26 27.21 -36.65
N GLN A 1119 118.46 25.92 -36.38
CA GLN A 1119 119.80 25.32 -36.41
C GLN A 1119 120.42 25.35 -37.81
N LEU A 1120 119.61 25.10 -38.84
CA LEU A 1120 120.05 25.19 -40.23
C LEU A 1120 120.49 26.61 -40.61
N VAL A 1121 119.72 27.62 -40.23
CA VAL A 1121 120.05 29.04 -40.48
C VAL A 1121 121.34 29.43 -39.74
N CYS A 1122 121.48 29.08 -38.46
CA CYS A 1122 122.71 29.33 -37.70
C CYS A 1122 123.93 28.70 -38.37
N SER A 1123 123.82 27.46 -38.86
CA SER A 1123 124.92 26.79 -39.56
C SER A 1123 125.33 27.49 -40.86
N LYS A 1124 124.36 28.03 -41.61
CA LYS A 1124 124.60 28.83 -42.81
C LYS A 1124 125.32 30.13 -42.46
N LEU A 1125 124.87 30.82 -41.41
CA LEU A 1125 125.48 32.06 -40.95
C LEU A 1125 126.95 31.86 -40.55
N SER A 1126 127.26 30.81 -39.79
CA SER A 1126 128.65 30.46 -39.43
C SER A 1126 129.52 30.05 -40.62
N SER A 1127 128.95 29.43 -41.66
CA SER A 1127 129.70 29.12 -42.89
C SER A 1127 130.02 30.39 -43.70
N GLN A 1128 129.08 31.33 -43.79
CA GLN A 1128 129.31 32.62 -44.44
C GLN A 1128 130.34 33.45 -43.68
N GLU A 1129 130.27 33.45 -42.35
CA GLU A 1129 131.24 34.11 -41.47
C GLU A 1129 132.65 33.55 -41.68
N ARG A 1130 132.81 32.21 -41.75
CA ARG A 1130 134.10 31.58 -42.10
C ARG A 1130 134.60 31.95 -43.50
N SER A 1131 133.71 32.06 -44.49
CA SER A 1131 134.10 32.52 -45.83
C SER A 1131 134.57 33.98 -45.80
N ILE A 1132 133.90 34.84 -45.03
CA ILE A 1132 134.29 36.25 -44.85
C ILE A 1132 135.66 36.33 -44.16
N SER A 1133 135.86 35.61 -43.06
CA SER A 1133 137.17 35.58 -42.38
C SER A 1133 138.28 34.97 -43.25
N SER A 1134 137.96 34.00 -44.11
CA SER A 1134 138.93 33.47 -45.09
C SER A 1134 139.31 34.54 -46.12
N HIS A 1135 138.34 35.30 -46.64
CA HIS A 1135 138.62 36.42 -47.54
C HIS A 1135 139.43 37.52 -46.85
N GLU A 1136 139.14 37.85 -45.60
CA GLU A 1136 139.94 38.79 -44.80
C GLU A 1136 141.39 38.30 -44.62
N SER A 1137 141.58 37.01 -44.31
CA SER A 1137 142.91 36.38 -44.21
C SER A 1137 143.68 36.43 -45.53
N HIS A 1138 143.00 36.16 -46.64
CA HIS A 1138 143.58 36.23 -47.99
C HIS A 1138 143.98 37.66 -48.37
N ILE A 1139 143.17 38.66 -47.96
CA ILE A 1139 143.49 40.09 -48.12
C ILE A 1139 144.69 40.49 -47.27
N THR A 1140 144.82 39.98 -46.04
CA THR A 1140 146.00 40.23 -45.20
C THR A 1140 147.27 39.58 -45.75
N ALA A 1141 147.19 38.36 -46.29
CA ALA A 1141 148.31 37.69 -46.93
C ALA A 1141 148.82 38.47 -48.17
N LEU A 1142 147.90 38.97 -49.00
CA LEU A 1142 148.19 39.86 -50.12
C LEU A 1142 148.87 41.16 -49.68
N LYS A 1143 148.44 41.75 -48.55
CA LYS A 1143 149.09 42.94 -47.97
C LYS A 1143 150.52 42.64 -47.50
N THR A 1144 150.78 41.47 -46.91
CA THR A 1144 152.13 41.07 -46.46
C THR A 1144 153.07 40.74 -47.61
N GLU A 1145 152.59 40.13 -48.70
CA GLU A 1145 153.39 39.92 -49.91
C GLU A 1145 153.76 41.26 -50.59
N LEU A 1146 152.84 42.23 -50.60
CA LEU A 1146 153.12 43.58 -51.10
C LEU A 1146 154.20 44.29 -50.27
N GLN A 1147 154.19 44.14 -48.94
CA GLN A 1147 155.22 44.68 -48.05
C GLN A 1147 156.59 44.02 -48.25
N HIS A 1148 156.63 42.71 -48.54
CA HIS A 1148 157.87 42.00 -48.88
C HIS A 1148 158.42 42.36 -50.27
N ALA A 1149 157.56 42.72 -51.22
CA ALA A 1149 157.97 43.23 -52.53
C ALA A 1149 158.62 44.63 -52.43
N CYS A 1150 158.12 45.51 -51.58
CA CYS A 1150 158.67 46.87 -51.36
C CYS A 1150 160.08 46.88 -50.72
N LEU A 1151 160.51 45.81 -50.04
CA LEU A 1151 161.82 45.72 -49.39
C LEU A 1151 162.95 45.22 -50.30
N ARG A 1152 162.66 44.75 -51.53
CA ARG A 1152 163.69 44.26 -52.48
C ARG A 1152 164.18 45.30 -53.51
N GLU A 1153 163.69 46.54 -53.48
CA GLU A 1153 163.98 47.58 -54.49
C GLU A 1153 164.80 48.79 -53.98
N ARG A 1154 165.47 48.72 -52.82
CA ARG A 1154 166.34 49.81 -52.30
C ARG A 1154 167.76 49.32 -51.98
N ASP A 1155 168.62 49.23 -52.99
CA ASP A 1155 170.10 49.23 -52.83
C ASP A 1155 170.79 49.65 -54.16
N SER A 1156 170.93 50.96 -54.43
CA SER A 1156 172.04 51.59 -55.23
C SER A 1156 171.94 53.12 -55.36
N CYS A 1157 172.93 53.83 -54.76
CA CYS A 1157 173.51 55.17 -55.03
C CYS A 1157 172.64 56.47 -54.97
N VAL A 1158 172.74 57.44 -54.03
CA VAL A 1158 173.85 58.34 -53.52
C VAL A 1158 173.96 59.68 -54.31
N PRO A 1159 174.30 60.88 -53.76
CA PRO A 1159 173.73 61.70 -52.65
C PRO A 1159 173.64 63.24 -53.00
N LEU A 1160 173.11 64.11 -52.11
CA LEU A 1160 173.71 65.42 -51.69
C LEU A 1160 172.72 66.41 -51.02
N ARG A 1161 173.02 66.65 -49.74
CA ARG A 1161 173.11 67.93 -49.01
C ARG A 1161 171.84 68.76 -48.61
N ALA A 1162 171.75 68.85 -47.27
CA ALA A 1162 171.54 70.05 -46.45
C ALA A 1162 170.08 70.58 -46.37
N THR A 1163 169.48 70.94 -45.23
CA THR A 1163 169.95 71.48 -43.94
C THR A 1163 168.85 71.32 -42.87
N SER A 1164 169.28 71.26 -41.59
CA SER A 1164 168.66 71.87 -40.39
C SER A 1164 167.23 71.50 -39.91
N ASP A 1165 167.15 70.82 -38.76
CA ASP A 1165 166.19 71.06 -37.65
C ASP A 1165 166.16 72.57 -37.26
N PRO A 1166 165.16 73.16 -36.54
CA PRO A 1166 164.31 72.53 -35.50
C PRO A 1166 162.85 73.09 -35.33
N SER A 1167 162.13 72.53 -34.35
CA SER A 1167 161.13 73.19 -33.45
C SER A 1167 159.74 73.67 -33.94
N ALA A 1168 158.82 73.66 -32.95
CA ALA A 1168 157.47 74.24 -32.84
C ALA A 1168 156.31 73.35 -33.34
N GLU A 1169 155.46 72.83 -32.44
CA GLU A 1169 154.33 73.47 -31.73
C GLU A 1169 153.18 73.93 -32.65
N VAL A 1170 151.97 73.92 -32.08
CA VAL A 1170 150.64 74.26 -32.65
C VAL A 1170 149.92 73.01 -33.21
N ASP A 1171 149.01 72.33 -32.48
CA ASP A 1171 147.78 72.78 -31.80
C ASP A 1171 146.73 73.38 -32.75
N TYR A 1172 145.83 72.52 -33.22
CA TYR A 1172 144.39 72.76 -33.40
C TYR A 1172 143.79 71.35 -33.31
N GLY A 1173 142.98 71.03 -32.31
CA GLY A 1173 141.82 71.83 -31.92
C GLY A 1173 140.62 70.99 -32.33
N MET A 1174 140.03 70.32 -31.35
CA MET A 1174 138.78 70.78 -30.75
C MET A 1174 137.59 70.18 -31.49
N CYS A 1175 136.96 69.16 -30.89
CA CYS A 1175 135.99 69.32 -29.82
C CYS A 1175 134.65 69.80 -30.40
N PHE A 1176 133.59 69.08 -30.12
CA PHE A 1176 132.72 69.34 -28.98
C PHE A 1176 131.41 68.54 -29.15
N LEU A 1177 130.84 68.07 -28.03
CA LEU A 1177 129.52 68.49 -27.51
C LEU A 1177 128.42 68.28 -28.54
N THR A 1178 127.31 67.65 -28.27
CA THR A 1178 126.48 67.57 -27.07
C THR A 1178 125.23 66.91 -27.65
N ASP A 1179 124.66 65.94 -26.97
CA ASP A 1179 123.52 66.18 -26.08
C ASP A 1179 122.25 66.54 -26.85
N ALA A 1180 121.15 66.25 -26.18
CA ALA A 1180 119.84 66.74 -26.48
C ALA A 1180 119.12 66.07 -27.68
N ASP A 1181 117.84 65.74 -27.57
CA ASP A 1181 117.02 65.54 -26.40
C ASP A 1181 115.66 65.11 -26.95
N LEU A 1182 114.88 64.52 -26.05
CA LEU A 1182 113.46 64.78 -25.94
C LEU A 1182 112.60 64.81 -27.23
N ARG A 1183 111.68 63.84 -27.18
CA ARG A 1183 110.23 64.09 -27.08
C ARG A 1183 109.46 64.23 -28.39
N ARG A 1184 108.44 63.34 -28.40
CA ARG A 1184 107.02 63.68 -28.56
C ARG A 1184 106.64 64.10 -29.98
N THR A 1185 105.52 63.69 -30.53
CA THR A 1185 104.29 63.21 -29.94
C THR A 1185 103.37 62.88 -31.12
N VAL A 1186 102.69 61.75 -31.00
CA VAL A 1186 101.21 61.68 -31.08
C VAL A 1186 100.53 61.74 -32.45
N ARG A 1187 99.49 60.89 -32.49
CA ARG A 1187 98.32 60.81 -33.37
C ARG A 1187 98.61 60.13 -34.71
N GLU A 1188 97.86 59.12 -35.14
CA GLU A 1188 96.59 58.60 -34.65
C GLU A 1188 96.26 57.28 -35.39
N ARG A 1189 95.65 56.34 -34.64
CA ARG A 1189 94.50 55.47 -35.00
C ARG A 1189 94.56 54.48 -36.18
N LYS A 1190 94.21 53.24 -35.79
CA LYS A 1190 93.50 52.15 -36.52
C LYS A 1190 94.34 51.48 -37.62
N HIS A 1191 94.55 50.18 -37.68
CA HIS A 1191 93.76 49.02 -37.24
C HIS A 1191 94.68 47.92 -36.68
#